data_AF-A0A2E0HGD3-F1
#
_entry.id   AF-A0A2E0HGD3-F1
#
_cell.length_a   1.000
_cell.length_b   1.000
_cell.length_c   1.000
_cell.angle_alpha   90.00
_cell.angle_beta   90.00
_cell.angle_gamma   90.00
#
_symmetry.space_group_name_H-M   'P 1'
#
loop_
_entity.id
_entity.type
_entity.pdbx_description
1 polymer ?
#
loop_
_entity_poly.entity_id
_entity_poly.type
_entity_poly.pdbx_seq_one_letter_code
_entity_poly.pdbx_strand_id
1 'polypeptide(L)'
;MSFIVLHRPVASDPKLERVHMFPGRHLGEEEFDRQQAYADTRLQPLLKTHWPGVVSGLNLSSGGPGGLLDHASFVVNPGLAVTPQGQTLNLQSPLRADWAEVIEHYLERTATSDATGVYYLSLRQALHSIDSPAVDPCQRMAFDPTRDSRLVAVTSVELKRLAIDPALVASSDPAQLQNRVAADRVDGAFLTGFQQAVPLALLAVVTSGDQHQVTWVSEAAGRYQASGDSGYQVLLNQVSARLRQVMQAHSLPANSGTPLAEFLASNLHLDYLPAAGQLPVPWLRSPASVSPGLHWLPTHVGVDMVPVPADAVAELIQRHLPRRVIDLRQPAGDRIRLLLALNRADYRPDLLDIPPTDTRLEADIYRFYMRAYDAWHHWRQQFDRLYYVEPSDEEPLTQPAELVALEHRVLDPEQFKHLDLPRPVQPPLTPLALFQNVAQRAREELAPDSSDVLPYPYDRNPPAAPDFYQRWLVNEDGAMVPPPVPAPDEDGLVVQYAVALVELEAIENQIRAIRSRLEKTRDLVLLQRQQLDSQTVALSSLAGGVAGDGNGLQVARWLPYASLNTDLIPEELTPSNEGQTAGSSKLVGAAGSAAKSAASAITGGDSASRSLSGASGPQLLADTGGNTAKTVNFSGNLLSAALNTSTSTTPSYLTMKPQSYSAFELGINKQRLDLLANLAKSAVSKPAYNAKQFRFGVLDHISPEINEYSKAYYGMQDLLATLMDLFDPTDASALRAKLRTVLKDQELLSPQVLEGNITKRTQEILAGYPEDQRPSYEHTRGLVANQKRYQALFVAGKVLTQWIAICEARYNQVERKLQGKLREHTRKLARIEKLSGLIRVARETLENLDRRFDEQVGDYGVAQRLLEEDWRQVYERNRERSRILTDGVVGLYYVRVRQTPVSLTLADPLPLRHYSESDPVPGCDWDTDAELPAELDNFFSAVTEIPMDDWAGLYQLKPKLPPFHKFEYLEQLRRARFQARPQKIRLNSGGDTLQARLQTVHRQTQSLVQQWAGLTLPRFTDSSVQTQAKAARVLSLEDLAQSGQGSLRKQAQTLRERLEQCLACLLDQLALLPGSIRLQWGQLAEDDRIRVEQVSWWPGLEQAEQDDFNATRTLAELVQWWFGCLRDEADGPSRNAMRNMIRAALIFASLGDPQEIVRGKVLLPPGRVGLGERFRVKLNRAPQPGVKLQLLDLNQQVAAELTVEDHSPDSTQVSIVNLVQPAIKINTQLAVVGNLRKQR
;
A
#
# COMPACT_ATOMS: atom_id res chain seq x y z
N MET A 1 -10.04 5.33 -74.32
CA MET A 1 -10.16 4.27 -75.35
C MET A 1 -11.61 3.81 -75.36
N SER A 2 -12.19 3.47 -76.52
CA SER A 2 -13.66 3.48 -76.70
C SER A 2 -14.29 2.26 -77.38
N PHE A 3 -13.54 1.18 -77.63
CA PHE A 3 -14.11 -0.10 -78.08
C PHE A 3 -13.38 -1.29 -77.45
N ILE A 4 -14.12 -2.36 -77.14
CA ILE A 4 -13.60 -3.69 -76.79
C ILE A 4 -13.81 -4.59 -78.01
N VAL A 5 -12.74 -5.16 -78.56
CA VAL A 5 -12.83 -6.02 -79.75
C VAL A 5 -13.04 -7.48 -79.34
N LEU A 6 -14.28 -7.94 -79.44
CA LEU A 6 -14.65 -9.34 -79.19
C LEU A 6 -14.39 -10.19 -80.44
N HIS A 7 -13.17 -10.70 -80.58
CA HIS A 7 -12.86 -11.69 -81.61
C HIS A 7 -13.53 -13.04 -81.29
N ARG A 8 -14.29 -13.59 -82.24
CA ARG A 8 -14.79 -14.97 -82.17
C ARG A 8 -13.64 -15.90 -82.63
N PRO A 9 -13.11 -16.79 -81.78
CA PRO A 9 -11.99 -17.64 -82.15
C PRO A 9 -12.42 -18.67 -83.20
N VAL A 10 -11.69 -18.72 -84.32
CA VAL A 10 -11.82 -19.78 -85.33
C VAL A 10 -10.90 -20.93 -84.93
N ALA A 11 -11.38 -22.17 -85.02
CA ALA A 11 -10.56 -23.36 -84.73
C ALA A 11 -9.52 -23.59 -85.83
N SER A 12 -8.28 -23.89 -85.46
CA SER A 12 -7.18 -24.19 -86.39
C SER A 12 -7.02 -25.68 -86.72
N ASP A 13 -7.80 -26.54 -86.05
CA ASP A 13 -7.81 -28.00 -86.17
C ASP A 13 -9.27 -28.45 -85.91
N PRO A 14 -9.86 -29.40 -86.67
CA PRO A 14 -11.20 -29.93 -86.40
C PRO A 14 -11.38 -30.52 -84.98
N LYS A 15 -10.30 -30.93 -84.30
CA LYS A 15 -10.33 -31.37 -82.89
C LYS A 15 -10.52 -30.20 -81.92
N LEU A 16 -10.37 -28.95 -82.36
CA LEU A 16 -10.63 -27.73 -81.58
C LEU A 16 -12.02 -27.14 -81.84
N GLU A 17 -12.84 -27.79 -82.67
CA GLU A 17 -14.23 -27.43 -82.98
C GLU A 17 -15.24 -28.28 -82.17
N ARG A 18 -16.33 -27.66 -81.71
CA ARG A 18 -17.34 -28.33 -80.88
C ARG A 18 -18.43 -28.94 -81.75
N VAL A 19 -18.65 -30.25 -81.62
CA VAL A 19 -19.76 -30.96 -82.30
C VAL A 19 -21.12 -30.36 -81.91
N HIS A 20 -21.91 -30.00 -82.92
CA HIS A 20 -23.23 -29.39 -82.75
C HIS A 20 -24.31 -30.43 -82.40
N MET A 21 -24.70 -30.44 -81.13
CA MET A 21 -25.77 -31.28 -80.59
C MET A 21 -27.15 -30.65 -80.81
N PHE A 22 -28.11 -31.48 -81.26
CA PHE A 22 -29.53 -31.17 -81.25
C PHE A 22 -30.33 -32.48 -81.04
N PRO A 23 -31.56 -32.43 -80.47
CA PRO A 23 -32.35 -33.63 -80.21
C PRO A 23 -32.64 -34.44 -81.47
N GLY A 24 -32.48 -35.77 -81.40
CA GLY A 24 -32.75 -36.68 -82.51
C GLY A 24 -31.56 -36.95 -83.45
N ARG A 25 -30.41 -36.28 -83.29
CA ARG A 25 -29.17 -36.65 -83.99
C ARG A 25 -28.54 -37.89 -83.35
N HIS A 26 -28.30 -38.94 -84.15
CA HIS A 26 -27.37 -40.00 -83.77
C HIS A 26 -25.93 -39.54 -84.01
N LEU A 27 -25.05 -39.77 -83.04
CA LEU A 27 -23.61 -39.50 -83.17
C LEU A 27 -22.91 -40.73 -83.74
N GLY A 28 -22.11 -40.55 -84.79
CA GLY A 28 -21.17 -41.56 -85.27
C GLY A 28 -19.90 -41.61 -84.42
N GLU A 29 -19.10 -42.68 -84.55
CA GLU A 29 -17.85 -42.88 -83.80
C GLU A 29 -16.90 -41.68 -83.96
N GLU A 30 -16.63 -41.23 -85.20
CA GLU A 30 -15.82 -40.02 -85.44
C GLU A 30 -16.37 -38.73 -84.80
N GLU A 31 -17.69 -38.63 -84.58
CA GLU A 31 -18.30 -37.45 -83.96
C GLU A 31 -18.22 -37.50 -82.44
N PHE A 32 -18.32 -38.70 -81.86
CA PHE A 32 -18.05 -38.94 -80.45
C PHE A 32 -16.56 -38.72 -80.14
N ASP A 33 -15.66 -39.25 -80.97
CA ASP A 33 -14.21 -39.02 -80.87
C ASP A 33 -13.85 -37.55 -81.03
N ARG A 34 -14.45 -36.83 -82.00
CA ARG A 34 -14.27 -35.37 -82.13
C ARG A 34 -14.79 -34.62 -80.90
N GLN A 35 -15.92 -35.03 -80.31
CA GLN A 35 -16.43 -34.43 -79.07
C GLN A 35 -15.50 -34.69 -77.88
N GLN A 36 -15.00 -35.92 -77.71
CA GLN A 36 -14.12 -36.31 -76.61
C GLN A 36 -12.74 -35.64 -76.77
N ALA A 37 -12.14 -35.69 -77.96
CA ALA A 37 -10.90 -34.98 -78.27
C ALA A 37 -11.04 -33.46 -78.10
N TYR A 38 -12.19 -32.87 -78.44
CA TYR A 38 -12.47 -31.47 -78.15
C TYR A 38 -12.50 -31.18 -76.65
N ALA A 39 -13.19 -32.02 -75.86
CA ALA A 39 -13.23 -31.86 -74.41
C ALA A 39 -11.83 -31.99 -73.80
N ASP A 40 -11.10 -33.06 -74.12
CA ASP A 40 -9.76 -33.33 -73.61
C ASP A 40 -8.76 -32.26 -74.03
N THR A 41 -8.76 -31.81 -75.29
CA THR A 41 -7.83 -30.77 -75.76
C THR A 41 -8.13 -29.40 -75.14
N ARG A 42 -9.38 -29.12 -74.76
CA ARG A 42 -9.77 -27.89 -74.04
C ARG A 42 -9.50 -27.98 -72.53
N LEU A 43 -9.63 -29.15 -71.93
CA LEU A 43 -9.38 -29.39 -70.51
C LEU A 43 -7.89 -29.58 -70.20
N GLN A 44 -7.12 -30.23 -71.06
CA GLN A 44 -5.69 -30.51 -70.83
C GLN A 44 -4.84 -29.28 -70.45
N PRO A 45 -4.93 -28.09 -71.10
CA PRO A 45 -4.15 -26.93 -70.67
C PRO A 45 -4.56 -26.40 -69.29
N LEU A 46 -5.82 -26.61 -68.86
CA LEU A 46 -6.28 -26.28 -67.51
C LEU A 46 -5.79 -27.33 -66.51
N LEU A 47 -5.98 -28.62 -66.80
CA LEU A 47 -5.58 -29.73 -65.94
C LEU A 47 -4.06 -29.85 -65.77
N LYS A 48 -3.25 -29.40 -66.74
CA LYS A 48 -1.79 -29.23 -66.60
C LYS A 48 -1.37 -28.14 -65.61
N THR A 49 -2.29 -27.30 -65.14
CA THR A 49 -2.06 -26.35 -64.02
C THR A 49 -2.56 -26.88 -62.67
N HIS A 50 -3.22 -28.04 -62.66
CA HIS A 50 -3.60 -28.76 -61.44
C HIS A 50 -2.58 -29.86 -61.10
N TRP A 51 -2.55 -30.26 -59.83
CA TRP A 51 -1.67 -31.32 -59.35
C TRP A 51 -2.24 -32.71 -59.68
N PRO A 52 -1.40 -33.69 -60.08
CA PRO A 52 -1.86 -35.04 -60.36
C PRO A 52 -2.21 -35.79 -59.07
N GLY A 53 -3.27 -36.61 -59.11
CA GLY A 53 -3.76 -37.36 -57.95
C GLY A 53 -5.28 -37.54 -57.95
N VAL A 54 -5.80 -38.17 -56.89
CA VAL A 54 -7.24 -38.38 -56.68
C VAL A 54 -7.91 -37.07 -56.27
N VAL A 55 -9.02 -36.72 -56.93
CA VAL A 55 -9.86 -35.57 -56.60
C VAL A 55 -11.00 -35.98 -55.66
N SER A 56 -11.65 -37.10 -55.95
CA SER A 56 -12.76 -37.64 -55.13
C SER A 56 -12.98 -39.12 -55.40
N GLY A 57 -13.59 -39.85 -54.44
CA GLY A 57 -13.88 -41.28 -54.59
C GLY A 57 -12.62 -42.14 -54.75
N LEU A 58 -12.69 -43.24 -55.50
CA LEU A 58 -11.57 -44.18 -55.74
C LEU A 58 -10.99 -44.84 -54.46
N ASN A 59 -11.79 -44.97 -53.40
CA ASN A 59 -11.46 -45.76 -52.21
C ASN A 59 -11.48 -47.26 -52.54
N LEU A 60 -10.68 -48.07 -51.85
CA LEU A 60 -10.81 -49.52 -51.85
C LEU A 60 -11.83 -49.97 -50.79
N SER A 61 -12.61 -50.99 -51.09
CA SER A 61 -13.49 -51.65 -50.12
C SER A 61 -13.62 -53.14 -50.41
N SER A 62 -13.83 -53.93 -49.36
CA SER A 62 -14.21 -55.34 -49.47
C SER A 62 -15.65 -55.50 -50.00
N GLY A 63 -15.97 -56.68 -50.52
CA GLY A 63 -17.34 -57.05 -50.89
C GLY A 63 -18.25 -57.44 -49.72
N GLY A 64 -17.74 -57.44 -48.48
CA GLY A 64 -18.44 -57.92 -47.29
C GLY A 64 -17.80 -57.45 -45.97
N PRO A 65 -18.35 -57.86 -44.82
CA PRO A 65 -17.84 -57.47 -43.50
C PRO A 65 -16.52 -58.18 -43.19
N GLY A 66 -15.42 -57.44 -43.21
CA GLY A 66 -14.06 -57.91 -42.99
C GLY A 66 -13.04 -56.82 -43.33
N GLY A 67 -11.76 -57.11 -43.13
CA GLY A 67 -10.65 -56.34 -43.67
C GLY A 67 -10.45 -56.59 -45.17
N LEU A 68 -9.72 -55.70 -45.86
CA LEU A 68 -9.47 -55.81 -47.31
C LEU A 68 -8.65 -57.06 -47.70
N LEU A 69 -7.98 -57.69 -46.74
CA LEU A 69 -7.16 -58.90 -46.89
C LEU A 69 -7.95 -60.19 -46.60
N ASP A 70 -9.11 -60.10 -45.93
CA ASP A 70 -9.93 -61.26 -45.54
C ASP A 70 -10.74 -61.81 -46.73
N HIS A 71 -10.60 -61.21 -47.91
CA HIS A 71 -11.33 -61.50 -49.13
C HIS A 71 -10.38 -61.56 -50.33
N ALA A 72 -10.59 -62.54 -51.23
CA ALA A 72 -9.81 -62.69 -52.46
C ALA A 72 -10.01 -61.53 -53.46
N SER A 73 -11.11 -60.78 -53.34
CA SER A 73 -11.49 -59.70 -54.26
C SER A 73 -11.72 -58.38 -53.55
N PHE A 74 -11.39 -57.29 -54.24
CA PHE A 74 -11.55 -55.91 -53.78
C PHE A 74 -12.36 -55.07 -54.78
N VAL A 75 -12.89 -53.96 -54.29
CA VAL A 75 -13.72 -53.04 -55.07
C VAL A 75 -13.12 -51.64 -55.04
N VAL A 76 -12.81 -51.08 -56.20
CA VAL A 76 -12.50 -49.65 -56.35
C VAL A 76 -13.81 -48.90 -56.50
N ASN A 77 -14.10 -48.00 -55.57
CA ASN A 77 -15.33 -47.21 -55.56
C ASN A 77 -15.31 -46.12 -56.64
N PRO A 78 -16.47 -45.72 -57.22
CA PRO A 78 -16.55 -44.63 -58.19
C PRO A 78 -15.85 -43.35 -57.73
N GLY A 79 -15.31 -42.57 -58.67
CA GLY A 79 -14.53 -41.37 -58.36
C GLY A 79 -13.79 -40.75 -59.55
N LEU A 80 -13.07 -39.67 -59.27
CA LEU A 80 -12.37 -38.82 -60.23
C LEU A 80 -10.92 -38.57 -59.79
N ALA A 81 -9.99 -38.60 -60.75
CA ALA A 81 -8.59 -38.24 -60.56
C ALA A 81 -8.04 -37.46 -61.76
N VAL A 82 -6.90 -36.79 -61.58
CA VAL A 82 -6.14 -36.12 -62.64
C VAL A 82 -4.81 -36.85 -62.84
N THR A 83 -4.51 -37.22 -64.08
CA THR A 83 -3.26 -37.91 -64.44
C THR A 83 -2.11 -36.91 -64.62
N PRO A 84 -0.84 -37.33 -64.45
CA PRO A 84 0.34 -36.51 -64.75
C PRO A 84 0.39 -35.89 -66.16
N GLN A 85 -0.33 -36.44 -67.14
CA GLN A 85 -0.43 -35.89 -68.50
C GLN A 85 -1.49 -34.78 -68.65
N GLY A 86 -2.21 -34.45 -67.57
CA GLY A 86 -3.32 -33.49 -67.57
C GLY A 86 -4.60 -34.04 -68.19
N GLN A 87 -4.87 -35.35 -68.01
CA GLN A 87 -6.12 -35.98 -68.43
C GLN A 87 -6.98 -36.33 -67.19
N THR A 88 -8.30 -36.37 -67.33
CA THR A 88 -9.18 -36.89 -66.27
C THR A 88 -9.25 -38.41 -66.32
N LEU A 89 -9.11 -39.06 -65.17
CA LEU A 89 -9.46 -40.47 -64.99
C LEU A 89 -10.77 -40.52 -64.20
N ASN A 90 -11.84 -41.04 -64.82
CA ASN A 90 -13.19 -41.08 -64.23
C ASN A 90 -13.72 -42.52 -64.17
N LEU A 91 -14.01 -42.99 -62.96
CA LEU A 91 -14.63 -44.29 -62.71
C LEU A 91 -16.08 -44.10 -62.28
N GLN A 92 -17.04 -44.40 -63.16
CA GLN A 92 -18.47 -44.17 -62.91
C GLN A 92 -19.18 -45.32 -62.17
N SER A 93 -18.68 -46.55 -62.34
CA SER A 93 -19.22 -47.78 -61.73
C SER A 93 -18.13 -48.46 -60.89
N PRO A 94 -18.48 -49.16 -59.79
CA PRO A 94 -17.50 -49.82 -58.94
C PRO A 94 -16.76 -50.92 -59.69
N LEU A 95 -15.44 -50.79 -59.82
CA LEU A 95 -14.58 -51.78 -60.47
C LEU A 95 -14.21 -52.87 -59.46
N ARG A 96 -14.58 -54.12 -59.74
CA ARG A 96 -14.15 -55.29 -58.96
C ARG A 96 -12.90 -55.89 -59.60
N ALA A 97 -11.97 -56.37 -58.79
CA ALA A 97 -10.78 -57.08 -59.23
C ALA A 97 -10.31 -58.05 -58.15
N ASP A 98 -9.70 -59.15 -58.58
CA ASP A 98 -9.23 -60.22 -57.69
C ASP A 98 -7.70 -60.13 -57.51
N TRP A 99 -7.21 -60.38 -56.29
CA TRP A 99 -5.79 -60.19 -55.96
C TRP A 99 -4.87 -61.12 -56.76
N ALA A 100 -5.34 -62.33 -57.11
CA ALA A 100 -4.59 -63.29 -57.93
C ALA A 100 -4.42 -62.79 -59.37
N GLU A 101 -5.52 -62.47 -60.07
CA GLU A 101 -5.51 -61.98 -61.46
C GLU A 101 -4.60 -60.74 -61.63
N VAL A 102 -4.64 -59.83 -60.65
CA VAL A 102 -3.84 -58.60 -60.64
C VAL A 102 -2.33 -58.86 -60.44
N ILE A 103 -1.96 -59.97 -59.78
CA ILE A 103 -0.57 -60.44 -59.65
C ILE A 103 -0.14 -61.22 -60.90
N GLU A 104 -0.96 -62.14 -61.40
CA GLU A 104 -0.69 -62.94 -62.59
C GLU A 104 -0.44 -62.04 -63.82
N HIS A 105 -1.33 -61.08 -64.08
CA HIS A 105 -1.15 -60.08 -65.15
C HIS A 105 0.11 -59.21 -64.95
N TYR A 106 0.59 -59.00 -63.72
CA TYR A 106 1.88 -58.34 -63.50
C TYR A 106 3.05 -59.25 -63.89
N LEU A 107 3.03 -60.53 -63.51
CA LEU A 107 4.08 -61.51 -63.78
C LEU A 107 4.20 -61.81 -65.28
N GLU A 108 3.08 -62.01 -65.98
CA GLU A 108 3.03 -62.15 -67.44
C GLU A 108 3.66 -60.94 -68.15
N ARG A 109 3.20 -59.74 -67.78
CA ARG A 109 3.65 -58.48 -68.40
C ARG A 109 5.13 -58.16 -68.16
N THR A 110 5.72 -58.70 -67.10
CA THR A 110 7.14 -58.48 -66.75
C THR A 110 8.05 -59.68 -67.02
N ALA A 111 7.49 -60.82 -67.42
CA ALA A 111 8.20 -62.08 -67.66
C ALA A 111 9.07 -62.54 -66.45
N THR A 112 8.57 -62.34 -65.22
CA THR A 112 9.23 -62.76 -63.98
C THR A 112 8.40 -63.77 -63.20
N SER A 113 9.04 -64.72 -62.52
CA SER A 113 8.38 -65.74 -61.70
C SER A 113 8.29 -65.41 -60.20
N ASP A 114 8.92 -64.32 -59.73
CA ASP A 114 8.85 -63.91 -58.32
C ASP A 114 8.17 -62.54 -58.16
N ALA A 115 7.02 -62.56 -57.48
CA ALA A 115 6.25 -61.40 -57.11
C ALA A 115 6.76 -60.67 -55.85
N THR A 116 7.77 -61.17 -55.13
CA THR A 116 8.14 -60.67 -53.79
C THR A 116 8.61 -59.21 -53.83
N GLY A 117 7.86 -58.30 -53.19
CA GLY A 117 8.17 -56.88 -53.24
C GLY A 117 7.05 -55.97 -52.74
N VAL A 118 7.32 -54.66 -52.77
CA VAL A 118 6.33 -53.61 -52.48
C VAL A 118 5.87 -52.97 -53.79
N TYR A 119 4.58 -52.70 -53.91
CA TYR A 119 3.93 -52.22 -55.13
C TYR A 119 3.01 -51.05 -54.83
N TYR A 120 2.94 -50.09 -55.75
CA TYR A 120 1.77 -49.23 -55.86
C TYR A 120 0.69 -49.98 -56.65
N LEU A 121 -0.50 -50.07 -56.07
CA LEU A 121 -1.74 -50.39 -56.77
C LEU A 121 -2.18 -49.12 -57.49
N SER A 122 -2.24 -49.15 -58.82
CA SER A 122 -2.56 -47.97 -59.63
C SER A 122 -3.76 -48.20 -60.54
N LEU A 123 -4.65 -47.22 -60.60
CA LEU A 123 -5.77 -47.20 -61.53
C LEU A 123 -5.28 -46.56 -62.83
N ARG A 124 -5.45 -47.24 -63.97
CA ARG A 124 -5.04 -46.77 -65.29
C ARG A 124 -6.23 -46.75 -66.23
N GLN A 125 -6.37 -45.69 -67.02
CA GLN A 125 -7.31 -45.64 -68.14
C GLN A 125 -6.52 -45.71 -69.46
N ALA A 126 -6.92 -46.61 -70.35
CA ALA A 126 -6.27 -46.85 -71.64
C ALA A 126 -7.32 -47.10 -72.74
N LEU A 127 -6.99 -46.74 -73.98
CA LEU A 127 -7.79 -47.13 -75.13
C LEU A 127 -7.46 -48.58 -75.50
N HIS A 128 -8.47 -49.45 -75.51
CA HIS A 128 -8.36 -50.83 -75.95
C HIS A 128 -9.28 -51.06 -77.16
N SER A 129 -8.81 -51.82 -78.14
CA SER A 129 -9.65 -52.23 -79.27
C SER A 129 -10.42 -53.49 -78.89
N ILE A 130 -11.74 -53.36 -78.77
CA ILE A 130 -12.62 -54.52 -78.73
C ILE A 130 -12.67 -55.12 -80.14
N ASP A 131 -12.74 -56.45 -80.22
CA ASP A 131 -12.64 -57.25 -81.45
C ASP A 131 -11.28 -57.12 -82.19
N SER A 132 -10.19 -56.87 -81.45
CA SER A 132 -8.81 -56.97 -81.97
C SER A 132 -8.51 -58.39 -82.50
N PRO A 133 -7.84 -58.57 -83.66
CA PRO A 133 -7.68 -59.85 -84.37
C PRO A 133 -6.79 -60.91 -83.67
N ALA A 134 -6.43 -60.70 -82.40
CA ALA A 134 -5.61 -61.60 -81.59
C ALA A 134 -6.29 -62.03 -80.27
N VAL A 135 -7.57 -61.69 -80.07
CA VAL A 135 -8.36 -62.08 -78.88
C VAL A 135 -9.25 -63.27 -79.20
N ASP A 136 -9.23 -64.31 -78.36
CA ASP A 136 -9.96 -65.56 -78.62
C ASP A 136 -11.49 -65.35 -78.45
N PRO A 137 -12.33 -65.58 -79.49
CA PRO A 137 -13.68 -65.00 -79.57
C PRO A 137 -14.76 -65.82 -78.83
N CYS A 138 -14.57 -66.00 -77.52
CA CYS A 138 -15.43 -66.78 -76.61
C CYS A 138 -16.84 -66.18 -76.35
N GLN A 139 -17.46 -65.55 -77.35
CA GLN A 139 -18.92 -65.48 -77.44
C GLN A 139 -19.55 -65.36 -78.86
N ARG A 140 -18.79 -65.63 -79.95
CA ARG A 140 -19.34 -66.16 -81.24
C ARG A 140 -18.23 -66.44 -82.27
N MET A 141 -18.29 -67.63 -82.88
CA MET A 141 -17.27 -68.19 -83.80
C MET A 141 -17.29 -67.61 -85.23
N ALA A 142 -17.50 -66.30 -85.40
CA ALA A 142 -17.48 -65.66 -86.72
C ALA A 142 -16.93 -64.23 -86.62
N PHE A 143 -15.82 -63.96 -87.32
CA PHE A 143 -15.38 -62.61 -87.61
C PHE A 143 -16.36 -61.97 -88.59
N ASP A 144 -17.07 -60.93 -88.15
CA ASP A 144 -18.04 -60.20 -88.96
C ASP A 144 -17.36 -59.00 -89.63
N PRO A 145 -17.10 -59.03 -90.96
CA PRO A 145 -16.44 -57.93 -91.66
C PRO A 145 -17.33 -56.69 -91.81
N THR A 146 -18.56 -56.70 -91.29
CA THR A 146 -19.47 -55.54 -91.22
C THR A 146 -19.58 -54.95 -89.82
N ARG A 147 -18.78 -55.44 -88.85
CA ARG A 147 -18.72 -54.95 -87.47
C ARG A 147 -17.44 -54.15 -87.25
N ASP A 148 -17.57 -52.84 -87.05
CA ASP A 148 -16.43 -51.96 -86.81
C ASP A 148 -15.67 -52.32 -85.53
N SER A 149 -14.34 -52.31 -85.60
CA SER A 149 -13.43 -52.58 -84.46
C SER A 149 -13.40 -51.37 -83.51
N ARG A 150 -14.08 -51.48 -82.37
CA ARG A 150 -14.37 -50.33 -81.50
C ARG A 150 -13.21 -49.99 -80.57
N LEU A 151 -12.83 -48.71 -80.54
CA LEU A 151 -11.95 -48.19 -79.50
C LEU A 151 -12.79 -47.87 -78.25
N VAL A 152 -12.48 -48.52 -77.14
CA VAL A 152 -13.15 -48.30 -75.85
C VAL A 152 -12.12 -47.90 -74.80
N ALA A 153 -12.42 -46.85 -74.04
CA ALA A 153 -11.63 -46.45 -72.90
C ALA A 153 -11.87 -47.42 -71.72
N VAL A 154 -10.96 -48.38 -71.56
CA VAL A 154 -10.98 -49.36 -70.47
C VAL A 154 -10.22 -48.79 -69.27
N THR A 155 -10.85 -48.84 -68.10
CA THR A 155 -10.19 -48.52 -66.82
C THR A 155 -9.86 -49.83 -66.11
N SER A 156 -8.57 -50.04 -65.81
CA SER A 156 -8.03 -51.27 -65.22
C SER A 156 -7.13 -50.96 -64.02
N VAL A 157 -6.86 -51.97 -63.20
CA VAL A 157 -5.94 -51.87 -62.07
C VAL A 157 -4.62 -52.54 -62.44
N GLU A 158 -3.49 -51.88 -62.19
CA GLU A 158 -2.15 -52.39 -62.46
C GLU A 158 -1.25 -52.27 -61.22
N LEU A 159 -0.41 -53.27 -60.99
CA LEU A 159 0.71 -53.22 -60.04
C LEU A 159 1.93 -52.54 -60.66
N LYS A 160 2.58 -51.69 -59.87
CA LYS A 160 3.86 -51.03 -60.21
C LYS A 160 4.87 -51.23 -59.07
N ARG A 161 5.86 -52.09 -59.28
CA ARG A 161 6.89 -52.48 -58.29
C ARG A 161 7.77 -51.29 -57.88
N LEU A 162 8.16 -51.25 -56.61
CA LEU A 162 9.16 -50.33 -56.09
C LEU A 162 10.55 -50.98 -56.05
N ALA A 163 11.59 -50.16 -56.23
CA ALA A 163 12.99 -50.56 -56.06
C ALA A 163 13.33 -50.68 -54.56
N ILE A 164 12.83 -51.72 -53.92
CA ILE A 164 13.06 -52.07 -52.52
C ILE A 164 13.54 -53.53 -52.48
N ASP A 165 14.56 -53.79 -51.67
CA ASP A 165 15.11 -55.14 -51.48
C ASP A 165 14.03 -56.12 -50.97
N PRO A 166 13.75 -57.24 -51.67
CA PRO A 166 12.76 -58.22 -51.21
C PRO A 166 13.09 -58.80 -49.82
N ALA A 167 14.35 -58.84 -49.40
CA ALA A 167 14.73 -59.32 -48.07
C ALA A 167 14.18 -58.41 -46.95
N LEU A 168 14.01 -57.11 -47.20
CA LEU A 168 13.42 -56.17 -46.24
C LEU A 168 11.91 -56.39 -46.08
N VAL A 169 11.22 -56.87 -47.11
CA VAL A 169 9.77 -57.11 -47.10
C VAL A 169 9.38 -58.25 -46.15
N ALA A 170 10.25 -59.26 -46.03
CA ALA A 170 10.04 -60.39 -45.12
C ALA A 170 10.56 -60.17 -43.69
N SER A 171 11.41 -59.14 -43.46
CA SER A 171 12.13 -58.96 -42.20
C SER A 171 11.77 -57.70 -41.41
N SER A 172 11.13 -56.71 -42.04
CA SER A 172 10.76 -55.43 -41.42
C SER A 172 9.26 -55.34 -41.10
N ASP A 173 8.87 -54.65 -40.03
CA ASP A 173 7.46 -54.41 -39.72
C ASP A 173 6.77 -53.61 -40.86
N PRO A 174 5.53 -53.98 -41.25
CA PRO A 174 4.81 -53.33 -42.34
C PRO A 174 4.56 -51.83 -42.14
N ALA A 175 4.37 -51.34 -40.91
CA ALA A 175 4.20 -49.91 -40.66
C ALA A 175 5.53 -49.16 -40.79
N GLN A 176 6.66 -49.76 -40.41
CA GLN A 176 7.99 -49.18 -40.62
C GLN A 176 8.31 -49.06 -42.13
N LEU A 177 8.01 -50.10 -42.92
CA LEU A 177 8.17 -50.05 -44.38
C LEU A 177 7.27 -48.98 -45.02
N GLN A 178 5.99 -48.93 -44.66
CA GLN A 178 5.05 -47.91 -45.14
C GLN A 178 5.53 -46.49 -44.80
N ASN A 179 6.01 -46.28 -43.57
CA ASN A 179 6.52 -44.99 -43.11
C ASN A 179 7.77 -44.56 -43.90
N ARG A 180 8.72 -45.47 -44.15
CA ARG A 180 9.88 -45.22 -45.02
C ARG A 180 9.48 -44.87 -46.46
N VAL A 181 8.59 -45.65 -47.07
CA VAL A 181 8.16 -45.45 -48.47
C VAL A 181 7.42 -44.14 -48.66
N ALA A 182 6.58 -43.75 -47.69
CA ALA A 182 5.92 -42.45 -47.67
C ALA A 182 6.93 -41.31 -47.51
N ALA A 183 7.82 -41.38 -46.50
CA ALA A 183 8.83 -40.35 -46.21
C ALA A 183 9.80 -40.08 -47.39
N ASP A 184 10.17 -41.12 -48.13
CA ASP A 184 11.03 -41.08 -49.33
C ASP A 184 10.35 -40.42 -50.55
N ARG A 185 9.01 -40.34 -50.58
CA ARG A 185 8.20 -39.84 -51.73
C ARG A 185 7.34 -38.61 -51.39
N VAL A 186 7.71 -37.91 -50.32
CA VAL A 186 7.00 -36.72 -49.81
C VAL A 186 6.95 -35.56 -50.80
N ASP A 187 7.92 -35.44 -51.70
CA ASP A 187 7.99 -34.39 -52.71
C ASP A 187 6.95 -34.53 -53.85
N GLY A 188 6.29 -35.69 -53.97
CA GLY A 188 5.34 -36.00 -55.04
C GLY A 188 5.97 -36.12 -56.44
N ALA A 189 7.27 -35.89 -56.62
CA ALA A 189 7.90 -35.78 -57.94
C ALA A 189 7.80 -37.10 -58.74
N PHE A 190 7.87 -38.23 -58.04
CA PHE A 190 7.72 -39.58 -58.59
C PHE A 190 6.35 -39.83 -59.26
N LEU A 191 5.30 -39.04 -58.94
CA LEU A 191 3.98 -39.15 -59.57
C LEU A 191 4.05 -38.92 -61.08
N THR A 192 4.96 -38.06 -61.55
CA THR A 192 5.19 -37.80 -62.99
C THR A 192 5.41 -39.09 -63.79
N GLY A 193 6.06 -40.09 -63.18
CA GLY A 193 6.32 -41.40 -63.79
C GLY A 193 5.11 -42.33 -63.91
N PHE A 194 3.88 -41.90 -63.56
CA PHE A 194 2.66 -42.71 -63.71
C PHE A 194 1.88 -42.45 -65.01
N GLN A 195 2.25 -41.43 -65.80
CA GLN A 195 1.69 -41.16 -67.14
C GLN A 195 0.15 -41.01 -67.18
N GLN A 196 -0.58 -42.10 -67.46
CA GLN A 196 -2.05 -42.17 -67.55
C GLN A 196 -2.69 -42.94 -66.38
N ALA A 197 -1.92 -43.23 -65.34
CA ALA A 197 -2.36 -43.91 -64.13
C ALA A 197 -2.26 -43.01 -62.89
N VAL A 198 -2.97 -43.40 -61.82
CA VAL A 198 -2.97 -42.73 -60.51
C VAL A 198 -2.86 -43.79 -59.40
N PRO A 199 -1.95 -43.63 -58.41
CA PRO A 199 -1.81 -44.59 -57.31
C PRO A 199 -2.98 -44.49 -56.32
N LEU A 200 -3.57 -45.66 -55.99
CA LEU A 200 -4.67 -45.80 -55.04
C LEU A 200 -4.19 -46.28 -53.66
N ALA A 201 -3.26 -47.22 -53.62
CA ALA A 201 -2.77 -47.84 -52.39
C ALA A 201 -1.34 -48.37 -52.54
N LEU A 202 -0.68 -48.61 -51.41
CA LEU A 202 0.60 -49.29 -51.30
C LEU A 202 0.33 -50.70 -50.76
N LEU A 203 0.94 -51.73 -51.33
CA LEU A 203 0.81 -53.10 -50.86
C LEU A 203 2.14 -53.85 -50.94
N ALA A 204 2.26 -54.95 -50.22
CA ALA A 204 3.36 -55.90 -50.39
C ALA A 204 2.83 -57.29 -50.76
N VAL A 205 3.58 -57.96 -51.63
CA VAL A 205 3.37 -59.35 -52.04
C VAL A 205 4.58 -60.17 -51.60
N VAL A 206 4.33 -61.39 -51.14
CA VAL A 206 5.38 -62.39 -50.86
C VAL A 206 5.05 -63.67 -51.61
N THR A 207 6.06 -64.25 -52.26
CA THR A 207 6.00 -65.56 -52.91
C THR A 207 6.39 -66.65 -51.92
N SER A 208 5.58 -67.71 -51.80
CA SER A 208 5.85 -68.89 -50.97
C SER A 208 5.61 -70.15 -51.78
N GLY A 209 6.67 -70.68 -52.39
CA GLY A 209 6.54 -71.67 -53.47
C GLY A 209 5.80 -71.05 -54.66
N ASP A 210 4.86 -71.79 -55.25
CA ASP A 210 4.06 -71.33 -56.39
C ASP A 210 2.86 -70.44 -55.97
N GLN A 211 2.76 -70.04 -54.69
CA GLN A 211 1.69 -69.16 -54.20
C GLN A 211 2.19 -67.75 -53.93
N HIS A 212 1.57 -66.77 -54.58
CA HIS A 212 1.78 -65.34 -54.29
C HIS A 212 0.64 -64.82 -53.41
N GLN A 213 0.96 -64.18 -52.29
CA GLN A 213 -0.05 -63.64 -51.36
C GLN A 213 0.25 -62.18 -50.98
N VAL A 214 -0.80 -61.36 -50.86
CA VAL A 214 -0.70 -59.96 -50.43
C VAL A 214 -0.62 -59.94 -48.90
N THR A 215 0.54 -59.56 -48.35
CA THR A 215 0.76 -59.56 -46.89
C THR A 215 0.13 -58.37 -46.19
N TRP A 216 0.00 -57.24 -46.88
CA TRP A 216 -0.67 -56.04 -46.38
C TRP A 216 -1.03 -55.07 -47.52
N VAL A 217 -2.09 -54.27 -47.30
CA VAL A 217 -2.50 -53.15 -48.17
C VAL A 217 -2.73 -51.91 -47.30
N SER A 218 -2.34 -50.74 -47.80
CA SER A 218 -2.45 -49.45 -47.12
C SER A 218 -2.76 -48.33 -48.11
N GLU A 219 -4.02 -47.87 -48.13
CA GLU A 219 -4.37 -46.60 -48.80
C GLU A 219 -3.63 -45.42 -48.16
N ALA A 220 -3.54 -45.41 -46.82
CA ALA A 220 -2.97 -44.30 -46.06
C ALA A 220 -1.50 -44.00 -46.43
N ALA A 221 -0.73 -45.01 -46.86
CA ALA A 221 0.65 -44.87 -47.33
C ALA A 221 0.79 -44.80 -48.87
N GLY A 222 -0.30 -44.91 -49.62
CA GLY A 222 -0.27 -45.10 -51.07
C GLY A 222 -1.15 -44.17 -51.91
N ARG A 223 -2.05 -43.42 -51.29
CA ARG A 223 -3.08 -42.63 -51.96
C ARG A 223 -2.74 -41.15 -52.02
N TYR A 224 -2.44 -40.64 -53.22
CA TYR A 224 -2.05 -39.24 -53.41
C TYR A 224 -3.26 -38.42 -53.90
N GLN A 225 -3.56 -37.32 -53.21
CA GLN A 225 -4.61 -36.38 -53.61
C GLN A 225 -4.13 -35.43 -54.71
N ALA A 226 -5.05 -34.81 -55.44
CA ALA A 226 -4.77 -33.76 -56.44
C ALA A 226 -4.37 -32.40 -55.78
N SER A 227 -3.38 -32.43 -54.90
CA SER A 227 -2.90 -31.30 -54.10
C SER A 227 -1.37 -31.16 -54.18
N GLY A 228 -0.86 -29.94 -54.01
CA GLY A 228 0.59 -29.67 -54.07
C GLY A 228 1.37 -30.35 -52.95
N ASP A 229 0.79 -30.39 -51.74
CA ASP A 229 1.39 -31.00 -50.56
C ASP A 229 1.03 -32.50 -50.44
N SER A 230 0.55 -33.14 -51.52
CA SER A 230 -0.04 -34.49 -51.50
C SER A 230 0.88 -35.54 -50.86
N GLY A 231 2.18 -35.54 -51.15
CA GLY A 231 3.14 -36.47 -50.53
C GLY A 231 3.33 -36.25 -49.02
N TYR A 232 3.31 -35.00 -48.56
CA TYR A 232 3.28 -34.70 -47.12
C TYR A 232 1.97 -35.16 -46.48
N GLN A 233 0.84 -35.02 -47.18
CA GLN A 233 -0.46 -35.54 -46.76
C GLN A 233 -0.47 -37.08 -46.67
N VAL A 234 0.19 -37.81 -47.59
CA VAL A 234 0.35 -39.27 -47.48
C VAL A 234 1.13 -39.65 -46.22
N LEU A 235 2.25 -38.99 -45.92
CA LEU A 235 2.99 -39.27 -44.68
C LEU A 235 2.16 -38.97 -43.42
N LEU A 236 1.40 -37.88 -43.40
CA LEU A 236 0.48 -37.54 -42.30
C LEU A 236 -0.67 -38.56 -42.16
N ASN A 237 -1.22 -39.06 -43.27
CA ASN A 237 -2.26 -40.09 -43.27
C ASN A 237 -1.71 -41.44 -42.78
N GLN A 238 -0.51 -41.85 -43.22
CA GLN A 238 0.17 -43.06 -42.77
C GLN A 238 0.45 -43.02 -41.26
N VAL A 239 1.05 -41.93 -40.77
CA VAL A 239 1.35 -41.77 -39.34
C VAL A 239 0.07 -41.71 -38.51
N SER A 240 -0.93 -40.90 -38.89
CA SER A 240 -2.20 -40.80 -38.15
C SER A 240 -3.03 -42.11 -38.20
N ALA A 241 -2.87 -42.96 -39.22
CA ALA A 241 -3.41 -44.31 -39.22
C ALA A 241 -2.69 -45.20 -38.20
N ARG A 242 -1.35 -45.24 -38.20
CA ARG A 242 -0.57 -46.04 -37.23
C ARG A 242 -0.82 -45.61 -35.78
N LEU A 243 -0.84 -44.31 -35.51
CA LEU A 243 -1.15 -43.77 -34.17
C LEU A 243 -2.51 -44.26 -33.65
N ARG A 244 -3.56 -44.25 -34.50
CA ARG A 244 -4.89 -44.77 -34.14
C ARG A 244 -4.88 -46.28 -33.93
N GLN A 245 -4.23 -47.06 -34.79
CA GLN A 245 -4.11 -48.51 -34.65
C GLN A 245 -3.41 -48.90 -33.34
N VAL A 246 -2.31 -48.24 -32.98
CA VAL A 246 -1.55 -48.52 -31.76
C VAL A 246 -2.37 -48.15 -30.51
N MET A 247 -3.10 -47.02 -30.52
CA MET A 247 -4.00 -46.68 -29.41
C MET A 247 -5.18 -47.65 -29.29
N GLN A 248 -5.77 -48.10 -30.40
CA GLN A 248 -6.81 -49.13 -30.40
C GLN A 248 -6.28 -50.46 -29.84
N ALA A 249 -5.09 -50.90 -30.27
CA ALA A 249 -4.44 -52.09 -29.74
C ALA A 249 -4.14 -51.98 -28.24
N HIS A 250 -3.68 -50.82 -27.75
CA HIS A 250 -3.45 -50.60 -26.31
C HIS A 250 -4.76 -50.66 -25.49
N SER A 251 -5.88 -50.19 -26.07
CA SER A 251 -7.19 -50.23 -25.41
C SER A 251 -7.83 -51.63 -25.30
N LEU A 252 -7.23 -52.66 -25.92
CA LEU A 252 -7.70 -54.04 -25.79
C LEU A 252 -7.38 -54.61 -24.39
N PRO A 253 -8.29 -55.37 -23.75
CA PRO A 253 -8.09 -55.88 -22.39
C PRO A 253 -6.78 -56.63 -22.15
N ALA A 254 -6.30 -57.37 -23.17
CA ALA A 254 -5.05 -58.13 -23.11
C ALA A 254 -3.79 -57.27 -22.87
N ASN A 255 -3.81 -55.99 -23.26
CA ASN A 255 -2.66 -55.08 -23.18
C ASN A 255 -2.73 -54.12 -21.98
N SER A 256 -3.87 -54.09 -21.27
CA SER A 256 -4.17 -53.13 -20.19
C SER A 256 -3.21 -53.16 -19.00
N GLY A 257 -2.51 -54.28 -18.78
CA GLY A 257 -1.50 -54.42 -17.72
C GLY A 257 -0.10 -53.90 -18.08
N THR A 258 0.15 -53.47 -19.32
CA THR A 258 1.44 -52.93 -19.74
C THR A 258 1.47 -51.41 -19.64
N PRO A 259 2.53 -50.78 -19.09
CA PRO A 259 2.60 -49.32 -19.04
C PRO A 259 2.80 -48.75 -20.45
N LEU A 260 2.08 -47.67 -20.75
CA LEU A 260 2.00 -47.08 -22.09
C LEU A 260 3.37 -46.83 -22.75
N ALA A 261 4.39 -46.39 -22.00
CA ALA A 261 5.73 -46.15 -22.53
C ALA A 261 6.39 -47.41 -23.14
N GLU A 262 6.28 -48.56 -22.44
CA GLU A 262 6.83 -49.85 -22.90
C GLU A 262 6.02 -50.39 -24.08
N PHE A 263 4.69 -50.22 -24.05
CA PHE A 263 3.79 -50.60 -25.14
C PHE A 263 4.09 -49.81 -26.43
N LEU A 264 4.33 -48.50 -26.33
CA LEU A 264 4.70 -47.67 -27.49
C LEU A 264 6.09 -48.02 -28.04
N ALA A 265 7.09 -48.24 -27.18
CA ALA A 265 8.43 -48.62 -27.59
C ALA A 265 8.47 -49.96 -28.36
N SER A 266 7.60 -50.91 -27.98
CA SER A 266 7.52 -52.23 -28.60
C SER A 266 6.66 -52.29 -29.86
N ASN A 267 5.66 -51.42 -30.04
CA ASN A 267 4.66 -51.56 -31.12
C ASN A 267 4.62 -50.41 -32.15
N LEU A 268 5.18 -49.23 -31.89
CA LEU A 268 4.88 -48.06 -32.73
C LEU A 268 5.55 -48.09 -34.12
N HIS A 269 6.83 -48.49 -34.18
CA HIS A 269 7.62 -48.73 -35.40
C HIS A 269 7.60 -47.59 -36.45
N LEU A 270 7.76 -46.33 -36.00
CA LEU A 270 7.90 -45.16 -36.88
C LEU A 270 9.36 -44.69 -36.92
N ASP A 271 9.92 -44.57 -38.13
CA ASP A 271 11.27 -44.03 -38.38
C ASP A 271 11.25 -42.51 -38.60
N TYR A 272 10.13 -42.00 -39.12
CA TYR A 272 9.96 -40.63 -39.59
C TYR A 272 8.62 -40.04 -39.16
N LEU A 273 8.59 -38.73 -38.88
CA LEU A 273 7.36 -37.95 -38.66
C LEU A 273 7.21 -36.83 -39.70
N PRO A 274 5.97 -36.51 -40.14
CA PRO A 274 5.69 -35.30 -40.90
C PRO A 274 6.05 -34.07 -40.06
N ALA A 275 6.30 -32.93 -40.72
CA ALA A 275 6.71 -31.71 -40.02
C ALA A 275 5.59 -31.03 -39.22
N ALA A 276 4.34 -31.47 -39.37
CA ALA A 276 3.23 -31.12 -38.49
C ALA A 276 2.22 -32.28 -38.42
N GLY A 277 1.51 -32.42 -37.30
CA GLY A 277 0.50 -33.48 -37.14
C GLY A 277 -0.19 -33.49 -35.77
N GLN A 278 -0.97 -34.55 -35.52
CA GLN A 278 -1.68 -34.80 -34.27
C GLN A 278 -1.02 -35.94 -33.47
N LEU A 279 -1.11 -35.89 -32.15
CA LEU A 279 -0.73 -36.95 -31.21
C LEU A 279 -1.88 -37.24 -30.23
N PRO A 280 -1.95 -38.44 -29.64
CA PRO A 280 -2.89 -38.71 -28.55
C PRO A 280 -2.52 -37.92 -27.28
N VAL A 281 -3.50 -37.23 -26.67
CA VAL A 281 -3.30 -36.46 -25.42
C VAL A 281 -2.68 -37.30 -24.28
N PRO A 282 -3.05 -38.58 -24.05
CA PRO A 282 -2.45 -39.42 -23.00
C PRO A 282 -0.94 -39.70 -23.14
N TRP A 283 -0.28 -39.25 -24.22
CA TRP A 283 1.16 -39.42 -24.41
C TRP A 283 1.97 -38.31 -23.72
N LEU A 284 1.30 -37.25 -23.24
CA LEU A 284 1.89 -36.09 -22.57
C LEU A 284 2.05 -36.35 -21.07
N ARG A 285 3.31 -36.39 -20.61
CA ARG A 285 3.69 -36.61 -19.21
C ARG A 285 3.82 -35.27 -18.47
N SER A 286 3.13 -35.16 -17.34
CA SER A 286 3.24 -34.05 -16.39
C SER A 286 3.07 -32.64 -17.01
N PRO A 287 1.94 -32.37 -17.69
CA PRO A 287 1.75 -31.16 -18.53
C PRO A 287 1.83 -29.83 -17.76
N ALA A 288 1.54 -29.84 -16.45
CA ALA A 288 1.62 -28.65 -15.59
C ALA A 288 3.02 -28.36 -15.01
N SER A 289 4.03 -29.20 -15.32
CA SER A 289 5.39 -29.08 -14.81
C SER A 289 6.33 -28.31 -15.74
N VAL A 290 7.48 -27.85 -15.23
CA VAL A 290 8.50 -27.08 -15.98
C VAL A 290 9.17 -27.91 -17.10
N SER A 291 9.19 -29.24 -16.96
CA SER A 291 9.81 -30.16 -17.92
C SER A 291 8.80 -31.21 -18.42
N PRO A 292 7.79 -30.80 -19.20
CA PRO A 292 6.81 -31.73 -19.76
C PRO A 292 7.46 -32.65 -20.80
N GLY A 293 7.00 -33.90 -20.89
CA GLY A 293 7.62 -34.92 -21.73
C GLY A 293 6.63 -35.71 -22.58
N LEU A 294 7.14 -36.45 -23.58
CA LEU A 294 6.36 -37.43 -24.34
C LEU A 294 6.85 -38.84 -24.07
N HIS A 295 5.93 -39.78 -23.90
CA HIS A 295 6.24 -41.15 -23.47
C HIS A 295 7.12 -42.00 -24.41
N TRP A 296 7.28 -41.61 -25.69
CA TRP A 296 8.01 -42.40 -26.70
C TRP A 296 9.09 -41.63 -27.48
N LEU A 297 9.14 -40.29 -27.36
CA LEU A 297 9.95 -39.48 -28.27
C LEU A 297 11.46 -39.63 -27.96
N PRO A 298 12.33 -39.84 -28.97
CA PRO A 298 13.77 -39.93 -28.75
C PRO A 298 14.35 -38.68 -28.09
N THR A 299 15.23 -38.87 -27.09
CA THR A 299 15.82 -37.78 -26.27
C THR A 299 16.69 -36.79 -27.04
N HIS A 300 17.05 -37.08 -28.29
CA HIS A 300 17.78 -36.17 -29.16
C HIS A 300 16.87 -35.17 -29.92
N VAL A 301 15.55 -35.34 -29.85
CA VAL A 301 14.57 -34.40 -30.42
C VAL A 301 14.14 -33.43 -29.32
N GLY A 302 14.45 -32.15 -29.49
CA GLY A 302 14.08 -31.14 -28.48
C GLY A 302 12.58 -30.85 -28.48
N VAL A 303 11.96 -30.84 -27.31
CA VAL A 303 10.53 -30.53 -27.14
C VAL A 303 10.36 -29.11 -26.61
N ASP A 304 9.33 -28.43 -27.12
CA ASP A 304 8.85 -27.11 -26.74
C ASP A 304 7.31 -27.16 -26.68
N MET A 305 6.65 -26.26 -25.94
CA MET A 305 5.20 -26.29 -25.74
C MET A 305 4.58 -24.89 -25.83
N VAL A 306 3.41 -24.79 -26.47
CA VAL A 306 2.64 -23.54 -26.61
C VAL A 306 1.13 -23.84 -26.55
N PRO A 307 0.32 -23.07 -25.80
CA PRO A 307 -1.14 -23.15 -25.86
C PRO A 307 -1.67 -22.53 -27.17
N VAL A 308 -2.71 -23.10 -27.76
CA VAL A 308 -3.32 -22.65 -29.02
C VAL A 308 -4.85 -22.82 -28.95
N PRO A 309 -5.67 -21.84 -29.40
CA PRO A 309 -7.11 -22.05 -29.52
C PRO A 309 -7.40 -23.11 -30.61
N ALA A 310 -8.26 -24.08 -30.31
CA ALA A 310 -8.52 -25.23 -31.18
C ALA A 310 -8.84 -24.85 -32.64
N ASP A 311 -9.58 -23.75 -32.85
CA ASP A 311 -9.94 -23.19 -34.15
C ASP A 311 -8.73 -22.96 -35.09
N ALA A 312 -7.59 -22.52 -34.53
CA ALA A 312 -6.40 -22.15 -35.30
C ALA A 312 -5.51 -23.34 -35.70
N VAL A 313 -5.73 -24.51 -35.11
CA VAL A 313 -4.84 -25.68 -35.26
C VAL A 313 -4.82 -26.20 -36.69
N ALA A 314 -5.96 -26.21 -37.39
CA ALA A 314 -6.05 -26.72 -38.75
C ALA A 314 -5.21 -25.91 -39.74
N GLU A 315 -5.23 -24.57 -39.65
CA GLU A 315 -4.40 -23.68 -40.47
C GLU A 315 -2.92 -23.86 -40.15
N LEU A 316 -2.56 -23.93 -38.86
CA LEU A 316 -1.17 -24.13 -38.42
C LEU A 316 -0.59 -25.44 -38.95
N ILE A 317 -1.36 -26.54 -38.94
CA ILE A 317 -0.92 -27.82 -39.53
C ILE A 317 -0.71 -27.66 -41.03
N GLN A 318 -1.70 -27.18 -41.79
CA GLN A 318 -1.59 -27.03 -43.25
C GLN A 318 -0.37 -26.17 -43.63
N ARG A 319 -0.19 -25.02 -42.98
CA ARG A 319 0.93 -24.08 -43.22
C ARG A 319 2.31 -24.62 -42.81
N HIS A 320 2.36 -25.66 -41.97
CA HIS A 320 3.62 -26.24 -41.45
C HIS A 320 3.92 -27.65 -41.96
N LEU A 321 2.95 -28.30 -42.62
CA LEU A 321 3.05 -29.62 -43.22
C LEU A 321 4.10 -29.72 -44.34
N PRO A 322 4.17 -28.81 -45.35
CA PRO A 322 5.17 -28.86 -46.41
C PRO A 322 6.55 -28.34 -45.96
N ARG A 323 7.16 -29.05 -45.01
CA ARG A 323 8.52 -28.84 -44.53
C ARG A 323 9.22 -30.18 -44.40
N ARG A 324 10.56 -30.17 -44.43
CA ARG A 324 11.40 -31.36 -44.28
C ARG A 324 10.86 -32.31 -43.19
N VAL A 325 10.81 -33.60 -43.52
CA VAL A 325 10.48 -34.72 -42.63
C VAL A 325 11.43 -34.79 -41.43
N ILE A 326 10.92 -35.13 -40.25
CA ILE A 326 11.71 -35.35 -39.03
C ILE A 326 12.18 -36.81 -39.04
N ASP A 327 13.48 -37.06 -38.91
CA ASP A 327 14.06 -38.40 -38.74
C ASP A 327 14.23 -38.69 -37.25
N LEU A 328 13.75 -39.84 -36.78
CA LEU A 328 13.79 -40.25 -35.37
C LEU A 328 14.97 -41.16 -35.02
N ARG A 329 15.76 -41.56 -36.03
CA ARG A 329 16.87 -42.53 -35.87
C ARG A 329 18.22 -41.86 -35.70
N GLN A 330 18.34 -40.61 -36.15
CA GLN A 330 19.60 -39.87 -36.19
C GLN A 330 19.42 -38.48 -35.55
N PRO A 331 20.38 -38.01 -34.73
CA PRO A 331 20.32 -36.71 -34.07
C PRO A 331 20.52 -35.55 -35.06
N ALA A 332 19.48 -35.23 -35.84
CA ALA A 332 19.49 -34.15 -36.84
C ALA A 332 19.43 -32.72 -36.24
N GLY A 333 19.48 -32.59 -34.92
CA GLY A 333 19.31 -31.31 -34.21
C GLY A 333 17.88 -30.77 -34.24
N ASP A 334 16.89 -31.65 -34.49
CA ASP A 334 15.51 -31.23 -34.68
C ASP A 334 14.77 -30.89 -33.40
N ARG A 335 13.87 -29.91 -33.50
CA ARG A 335 13.01 -29.45 -32.41
C ARG A 335 11.54 -29.43 -32.84
N ILE A 336 10.69 -29.89 -31.94
CA ILE A 336 9.24 -29.98 -32.11
C ILE A 336 8.57 -29.10 -31.05
N ARG A 337 7.71 -28.18 -31.48
CA ARG A 337 6.79 -27.45 -30.62
C ARG A 337 5.46 -28.18 -30.61
N LEU A 338 5.04 -28.65 -29.44
CA LEU A 338 3.72 -29.19 -29.20
C LEU A 338 2.73 -28.04 -29.04
N LEU A 339 1.57 -28.18 -29.68
CA LEU A 339 0.47 -27.25 -29.60
C LEU A 339 -0.62 -27.90 -28.74
N LEU A 340 -0.90 -27.32 -27.58
CA LEU A 340 -2.07 -27.71 -26.77
C LEU A 340 -3.30 -27.04 -27.35
N ALA A 341 -4.19 -27.81 -27.97
CA ALA A 341 -5.47 -27.29 -28.45
C ALA A 341 -6.44 -27.14 -27.27
N LEU A 342 -6.86 -25.90 -27.02
CA LEU A 342 -7.74 -25.52 -25.91
C LEU A 342 -9.03 -24.90 -26.45
N ASN A 343 -10.12 -24.95 -25.68
CA ASN A 343 -11.29 -24.14 -26.00
C ASN A 343 -10.94 -22.65 -25.87
N ARG A 344 -11.63 -21.81 -26.65
CA ARG A 344 -11.39 -20.37 -26.67
C ARG A 344 -11.69 -19.66 -25.33
N ALA A 345 -12.45 -20.29 -24.43
CA ALA A 345 -12.69 -19.80 -23.07
C ALA A 345 -11.54 -20.12 -22.09
N ASP A 346 -10.85 -21.25 -22.29
CA ASP A 346 -9.77 -21.74 -21.43
C ASP A 346 -8.38 -21.26 -21.91
N TYR A 347 -8.29 -20.83 -23.18
CA TYR A 347 -7.06 -20.33 -23.78
C TYR A 347 -6.58 -19.02 -23.14
N ARG A 348 -5.37 -19.04 -22.59
CA ARG A 348 -4.56 -17.87 -22.20
C ARG A 348 -3.16 -18.02 -22.81
N PRO A 349 -2.49 -16.93 -23.25
CA PRO A 349 -1.14 -17.02 -23.79
C PRO A 349 -0.15 -17.54 -22.75
N ASP A 350 -0.24 -17.02 -21.53
CA ASP A 350 0.69 -17.25 -20.41
C ASP A 350 0.36 -18.55 -19.64
N LEU A 351 -0.45 -19.45 -20.22
CA LEU A 351 -0.97 -20.65 -19.54
C LEU A 351 0.12 -21.69 -19.21
N LEU A 352 1.32 -21.58 -19.79
CA LEU A 352 2.44 -22.44 -19.43
C LEU A 352 3.35 -21.82 -18.36
N ASP A 353 3.19 -20.53 -18.08
CA ASP A 353 3.99 -19.85 -17.06
C ASP A 353 3.47 -20.17 -15.66
N ILE A 354 4.40 -20.35 -14.73
CA ILE A 354 4.06 -20.52 -13.31
C ILE A 354 3.78 -19.12 -12.75
N PRO A 355 2.57 -18.85 -12.20
CA PRO A 355 2.22 -17.51 -11.74
C PRO A 355 3.21 -17.06 -10.65
N PRO A 356 3.91 -15.94 -10.82
CA PRO A 356 4.88 -15.47 -9.84
C PRO A 356 4.18 -14.96 -8.58
N THR A 357 4.85 -15.09 -7.44
CA THR A 357 4.54 -14.34 -6.21
C THR A 357 5.09 -12.91 -6.32
N ASP A 358 4.52 -11.97 -5.58
CA ASP A 358 5.03 -10.59 -5.61
C ASP A 358 6.35 -10.45 -4.83
N THR A 359 7.45 -10.69 -5.55
CA THR A 359 8.83 -10.48 -5.08
C THR A 359 9.11 -9.07 -4.55
N ARG A 360 8.31 -8.05 -4.89
CA ARG A 360 8.43 -6.70 -4.29
C ARG A 360 7.79 -6.67 -2.92
N LEU A 361 6.60 -7.24 -2.76
CA LEU A 361 5.93 -7.39 -1.47
C LEU A 361 6.75 -8.26 -0.51
N GLU A 362 7.30 -9.38 -0.99
CA GLU A 362 8.24 -10.24 -0.25
C GLU A 362 9.46 -9.46 0.27
N ALA A 363 9.99 -8.51 -0.53
CA ALA A 363 11.09 -7.64 -0.11
C ALA A 363 10.64 -6.46 0.78
N ASP A 364 9.47 -5.88 0.53
CA ASP A 364 8.93 -4.75 1.30
C ASP A 364 8.50 -5.15 2.71
N ILE A 365 8.12 -6.42 2.94
CA ILE A 365 7.95 -7.01 4.28
C ILE A 365 9.18 -6.76 5.17
N TYR A 366 10.39 -6.94 4.64
CA TYR A 366 11.62 -6.65 5.40
C TYR A 366 11.76 -5.15 5.71
N ARG A 367 11.27 -4.24 4.84
CA ARG A 367 11.26 -2.79 5.10
C ARG A 367 10.23 -2.38 6.15
N PHE A 368 9.02 -2.92 6.08
CA PHE A 368 7.98 -2.69 7.09
C PHE A 368 8.40 -3.27 8.45
N TYR A 369 9.00 -4.47 8.46
CA TYR A 369 9.60 -5.04 9.66
C TYR A 369 10.69 -4.14 10.25
N MET A 370 11.65 -3.66 9.44
CA MET A 370 12.70 -2.75 9.92
C MET A 370 12.10 -1.49 10.54
N ARG A 371 11.11 -0.84 9.91
CA ARG A 371 10.45 0.35 10.48
C ARG A 371 9.69 0.05 11.77
N ALA A 372 8.97 -1.06 11.84
CA ALA A 372 8.25 -1.49 13.03
C ALA A 372 9.21 -1.83 14.18
N TYR A 373 10.35 -2.46 13.87
CA TYR A 373 11.40 -2.75 14.84
C TYR A 373 12.14 -1.48 15.28
N ASP A 374 12.52 -0.59 14.36
CA ASP A 374 13.14 0.70 14.69
C ASP A 374 12.20 1.55 15.57
N ALA A 375 10.89 1.57 15.28
CA ALA A 375 9.89 2.23 16.11
C ALA A 375 9.76 1.58 17.50
N TRP A 376 9.71 0.25 17.56
CA TRP A 376 9.73 -0.52 18.81
C TRP A 376 11.00 -0.26 19.64
N HIS A 377 12.16 -0.16 18.99
CA HIS A 377 13.47 0.04 19.63
C HIS A 377 13.56 1.40 20.31
N HIS A 378 13.16 2.47 19.60
CA HIS A 378 13.07 3.82 20.18
C HIS A 378 12.00 3.91 21.29
N TRP A 379 10.84 3.24 21.11
CA TRP A 379 9.82 3.13 22.15
C TRP A 379 10.36 2.41 23.40
N ARG A 380 11.08 1.30 23.22
CA ARG A 380 11.65 0.46 24.29
C ARG A 380 12.70 1.22 25.08
N GLN A 381 13.64 1.91 24.42
CA GLN A 381 14.60 2.80 25.08
C GLN A 381 13.92 3.87 25.95
N GLN A 382 12.87 4.51 25.42
CA GLN A 382 12.16 5.57 26.13
C GLN A 382 11.23 5.04 27.23
N PHE A 383 10.74 3.80 27.11
CA PHE A 383 10.05 3.06 28.15
C PHE A 383 11.00 2.69 29.29
N ASP A 384 12.17 2.12 28.99
CA ASP A 384 13.18 1.77 29.99
C ASP A 384 13.66 3.03 30.74
N ARG A 385 13.83 4.17 30.05
CA ARG A 385 14.13 5.45 30.71
C ARG A 385 13.11 5.87 31.79
N LEU A 386 11.86 5.42 31.70
CA LEU A 386 10.82 5.67 32.71
C LEU A 386 10.75 4.57 33.77
N TYR A 387 10.81 3.30 33.35
CA TYR A 387 10.38 2.13 34.13
C TYR A 387 11.45 1.03 34.31
N TYR A 388 12.66 1.20 33.79
CA TYR A 388 13.77 0.30 34.06
C TYR A 388 14.10 0.28 35.55
N VAL A 389 14.61 -0.85 36.02
CA VAL A 389 15.13 -1.05 37.37
C VAL A 389 16.48 -1.73 37.18
N GLU A 390 17.51 -1.24 37.87
CA GLU A 390 18.83 -1.87 37.84
C GLU A 390 18.76 -3.26 38.53
N PRO A 391 19.29 -4.35 37.93
CA PRO A 391 19.43 -5.61 38.64
C PRO A 391 20.36 -5.48 39.86
N SER A 392 20.16 -6.32 40.88
CA SER A 392 20.97 -6.32 42.11
C SER A 392 21.87 -7.55 42.22
N ASP A 393 23.10 -7.34 42.72
CA ASP A 393 24.10 -8.40 42.99
C ASP A 393 23.88 -9.11 44.35
N GLU A 394 22.84 -8.77 45.12
CA GLU A 394 22.55 -9.34 46.45
C GLU A 394 21.38 -10.34 46.37
N GLU A 395 21.49 -11.51 47.01
CA GLU A 395 20.47 -12.58 46.91
C GLU A 395 19.09 -12.14 47.48
N PRO A 396 17.99 -12.28 46.71
CA PRO A 396 16.67 -11.78 47.11
C PRO A 396 15.96 -12.67 48.14
N LEU A 397 15.16 -12.05 49.01
CA LEU A 397 14.54 -12.67 50.18
C LEU A 397 13.29 -13.51 49.86
N THR A 398 13.53 -14.67 49.25
CA THR A 398 12.64 -15.86 49.23
C THR A 398 11.24 -15.73 48.60
N GLN A 399 11.19 -15.95 47.28
CA GLN A 399 10.05 -16.48 46.49
C GLN A 399 8.80 -15.58 46.30
N PRO A 400 8.05 -15.72 45.17
CA PRO A 400 8.18 -16.71 44.09
C PRO A 400 9.03 -16.26 42.89
N ALA A 401 9.39 -17.23 42.03
CA ALA A 401 10.52 -17.14 41.09
C ALA A 401 10.40 -16.14 39.92
N GLU A 402 9.22 -15.59 39.63
CA GLU A 402 8.99 -14.75 38.43
C GLU A 402 9.23 -13.24 38.65
N LEU A 403 9.61 -12.82 39.86
CA LEU A 403 9.86 -11.41 40.24
C LEU A 403 11.33 -11.14 40.66
N VAL A 404 12.20 -12.14 40.53
CA VAL A 404 13.43 -12.31 41.32
C VAL A 404 14.61 -11.42 40.89
N ALA A 405 14.53 -10.67 39.79
CA ALA A 405 15.68 -9.97 39.22
C ALA A 405 15.85 -8.49 39.65
N LEU A 406 14.87 -7.88 40.33
CA LEU A 406 14.73 -6.42 40.42
C LEU A 406 14.32 -5.90 41.82
N GLU A 407 15.06 -6.24 42.88
CA GLU A 407 14.86 -5.68 44.23
C GLU A 407 16.14 -4.98 44.75
N HIS A 408 16.06 -3.68 45.05
CA HIS A 408 17.20 -2.87 45.50
C HIS A 408 16.92 -2.06 46.78
N ARG A 409 17.77 -2.30 47.79
CA ARG A 409 18.21 -1.57 49.00
C ARG A 409 17.46 -0.37 49.64
N VAL A 410 16.54 0.34 48.98
CA VAL A 410 16.02 1.66 49.43
C VAL A 410 14.49 1.71 49.55
N LEU A 411 13.76 0.84 48.86
CA LEU A 411 12.31 0.70 48.97
C LEU A 411 11.98 -0.70 49.50
N ASP A 412 11.02 -0.81 50.43
CA ASP A 412 10.54 -2.12 50.88
C ASP A 412 9.85 -2.88 49.73
N PRO A 413 9.85 -4.23 49.73
CA PRO A 413 9.20 -5.02 48.67
C PRO A 413 7.67 -4.81 48.59
N GLU A 414 7.03 -4.33 49.66
CA GLU A 414 5.64 -3.84 49.61
C GLU A 414 5.51 -2.50 48.88
N GLN A 415 6.48 -1.59 49.05
CA GLN A 415 6.53 -0.30 48.35
C GLN A 415 6.78 -0.47 46.84
N PHE A 416 7.65 -1.41 46.45
CA PHE A 416 7.81 -1.79 45.04
C PHE A 416 6.51 -2.32 44.43
N LYS A 417 5.76 -3.18 45.14
CA LYS A 417 4.44 -3.67 44.69
C LYS A 417 3.40 -2.54 44.57
N HIS A 418 3.53 -1.45 45.33
CA HIS A 418 2.70 -0.26 45.19
C HIS A 418 3.04 0.65 44.00
N LEU A 419 4.17 0.42 43.30
CA LEU A 419 4.49 1.18 42.08
C LEU A 419 3.69 0.69 40.85
N ASP A 420 3.32 -0.60 40.81
CA ASP A 420 2.54 -1.24 39.73
C ASP A 420 3.12 -0.93 38.33
N LEU A 421 4.38 -1.31 38.12
CA LEU A 421 5.14 -0.97 36.90
C LEU A 421 4.58 -1.70 35.67
N PRO A 422 4.40 -1.00 34.53
CA PRO A 422 3.90 -1.61 33.30
C PRO A 422 4.88 -2.66 32.75
N ARG A 423 4.35 -3.68 32.05
CA ARG A 423 5.17 -4.68 31.35
C ARG A 423 5.50 -4.20 29.91
N PRO A 424 6.72 -4.39 29.42
CA PRO A 424 7.10 -3.96 28.07
C PRO A 424 6.45 -4.83 26.98
N VAL A 425 6.20 -4.23 25.82
CA VAL A 425 5.69 -4.93 24.63
C VAL A 425 6.82 -5.70 23.95
N GLN A 426 6.54 -6.93 23.50
CA GLN A 426 7.49 -7.77 22.78
C GLN A 426 7.80 -7.21 21.37
N PRO A 427 9.00 -7.49 20.80
CA PRO A 427 9.34 -7.05 19.45
C PRO A 427 8.43 -7.70 18.38
N PRO A 428 8.28 -7.06 17.20
CA PRO A 428 7.49 -7.62 16.11
C PRO A 428 8.08 -8.96 15.59
N LEU A 429 7.20 -9.82 15.05
CA LEU A 429 7.58 -11.11 14.45
C LEU A 429 8.55 -10.92 13.28
N THR A 430 9.62 -11.70 13.22
CA THR A 430 10.62 -11.62 12.13
C THR A 430 10.05 -12.11 10.78
N PRO A 431 10.51 -11.57 9.64
CA PRO A 431 10.03 -12.01 8.32
C PRO A 431 10.23 -13.50 8.06
N LEU A 432 11.34 -14.10 8.51
CA LEU A 432 11.59 -15.54 8.33
C LEU A 432 10.54 -16.39 9.07
N ALA A 433 10.20 -16.02 10.30
CA ALA A 433 9.16 -16.69 11.07
C ALA A 433 7.76 -16.45 10.49
N LEU A 434 7.51 -15.29 9.86
CA LEU A 434 6.28 -15.04 9.10
C LEU A 434 6.12 -16.04 7.94
N PHE A 435 7.11 -16.14 7.04
CA PHE A 435 7.04 -17.06 5.90
C PHE A 435 6.87 -18.53 6.35
N GLN A 436 7.53 -18.93 7.43
CA GLN A 436 7.37 -20.26 8.04
C GLN A 436 5.95 -20.48 8.58
N ASN A 437 5.39 -19.51 9.32
CA ASN A 437 4.03 -19.58 9.85
C ASN A 437 2.97 -19.65 8.74
N VAL A 438 3.14 -18.90 7.64
CA VAL A 438 2.24 -18.95 6.47
C VAL A 438 2.29 -20.32 5.79
N ALA A 439 3.49 -20.87 5.56
CA ALA A 439 3.65 -22.22 5.00
C ALA A 439 3.14 -23.33 5.93
N GLN A 440 3.23 -23.15 7.26
CA GLN A 440 2.65 -24.09 8.23
C GLN A 440 1.12 -24.03 8.23
N ARG A 441 0.50 -22.84 8.25
CA ARG A 441 -0.96 -22.68 8.12
C ARG A 441 -1.47 -23.34 6.83
N ALA A 442 -0.78 -23.11 5.71
CA ALA A 442 -1.13 -23.75 4.44
C ALA A 442 -1.03 -25.28 4.50
N ARG A 443 -0.07 -25.85 5.25
CA ARG A 443 0.00 -27.31 5.50
C ARG A 443 -1.21 -27.78 6.30
N GLU A 444 -1.60 -27.06 7.34
CA GLU A 444 -2.74 -27.40 8.22
C GLU A 444 -4.09 -27.26 7.50
N GLU A 445 -4.25 -26.30 6.58
CA GLU A 445 -5.49 -26.09 5.82
C GLU A 445 -5.63 -26.98 4.57
N LEU A 446 -4.53 -27.33 3.89
CA LEU A 446 -4.57 -27.92 2.54
C LEU A 446 -4.22 -29.42 2.46
N ALA A 447 -3.73 -30.06 3.52
CA ALA A 447 -3.20 -31.43 3.48
C ALA A 447 -4.05 -32.47 4.26
N PRO A 448 -5.10 -33.06 3.66
CA PRO A 448 -5.78 -34.23 4.23
C PRO A 448 -4.96 -35.52 4.04
N ASP A 449 -4.34 -35.97 5.11
CA ASP A 449 -3.92 -37.35 5.45
C ASP A 449 -3.03 -38.17 4.47
N SER A 450 -2.57 -37.65 3.32
CA SER A 450 -1.87 -38.52 2.34
C SER A 450 -0.77 -37.93 1.44
N SER A 451 -0.53 -36.62 1.42
CA SER A 451 0.52 -36.00 0.58
C SER A 451 1.48 -35.11 1.37
N ASP A 452 2.71 -35.59 1.57
CA ASP A 452 3.79 -34.89 2.28
C ASP A 452 4.42 -33.72 1.47
N VAL A 453 3.89 -33.45 0.28
CA VAL A 453 4.32 -32.41 -0.65
C VAL A 453 3.33 -31.24 -0.59
N LEU A 454 3.80 -30.07 -0.15
CA LEU A 454 3.02 -28.83 -0.18
C LEU A 454 2.71 -28.40 -1.63
N PRO A 455 1.57 -27.73 -1.87
CA PRO A 455 1.27 -27.15 -3.18
C PRO A 455 1.97 -25.80 -3.36
N TYR A 456 2.35 -25.50 -4.61
CA TYR A 456 2.86 -24.19 -5.01
C TYR A 456 1.87 -23.04 -4.69
N PRO A 457 2.32 -21.93 -4.06
CA PRO A 457 3.70 -21.50 -3.85
C PRO A 457 4.34 -21.92 -2.51
N TYR A 458 3.61 -22.63 -1.64
CA TYR A 458 4.07 -23.01 -0.29
C TYR A 458 5.13 -24.13 -0.29
N ASP A 459 5.41 -24.72 -1.46
CA ASP A 459 6.49 -25.69 -1.69
C ASP A 459 7.89 -25.05 -1.74
N ARG A 460 7.97 -23.72 -1.92
CA ARG A 460 9.24 -22.98 -1.98
C ARG A 460 9.90 -22.85 -0.60
N ASN A 461 11.24 -22.84 -0.61
CA ASN A 461 12.02 -22.31 0.50
C ASN A 461 11.68 -20.82 0.71
N PRO A 462 11.75 -20.29 1.95
CA PRO A 462 11.51 -18.87 2.23
C PRO A 462 12.40 -17.94 1.37
N PRO A 463 11.87 -16.79 0.91
CA PRO A 463 12.61 -15.88 0.04
C PRO A 463 13.84 -15.30 0.74
N ALA A 464 14.95 -15.25 0.01
CA ALA A 464 16.25 -14.83 0.54
C ALA A 464 16.21 -13.39 1.06
N ALA A 465 16.77 -13.16 2.24
CA ALA A 465 16.75 -11.86 2.91
C ALA A 465 17.51 -10.79 2.08
N PRO A 466 16.90 -9.64 1.75
CA PRO A 466 17.53 -8.62 0.90
C PRO A 466 18.81 -7.99 1.48
N ASP A 467 19.73 -7.58 0.62
CA ASP A 467 21.02 -6.94 0.98
C ASP A 467 20.89 -5.75 1.95
N PHE A 468 19.77 -5.01 1.93
CA PHE A 468 19.56 -3.88 2.83
C PHE A 468 19.22 -4.32 4.26
N TYR A 469 18.55 -5.46 4.42
CA TYR A 469 18.25 -6.06 5.72
C TYR A 469 19.50 -6.71 6.31
N GLN A 470 20.25 -7.46 5.49
CA GLN A 470 21.54 -8.06 5.91
C GLN A 470 22.56 -7.01 6.41
N ARG A 471 22.50 -5.77 5.90
CA ARG A 471 23.34 -4.64 6.32
C ARG A 471 22.84 -3.86 7.56
N TRP A 472 21.62 -4.13 8.02
CA TRP A 472 21.03 -3.51 9.22
C TRP A 472 21.11 -4.44 10.44
N LEU A 473 21.20 -5.76 10.23
CA LEU A 473 21.52 -6.73 11.28
C LEU A 473 22.93 -6.48 11.85
N VAL A 474 23.06 -6.62 13.17
CA VAL A 474 24.31 -6.54 13.93
C VAL A 474 24.79 -7.96 14.27
N ASN A 475 26.10 -8.16 14.39
CA ASN A 475 26.67 -9.44 14.82
C ASN A 475 26.86 -9.44 16.35
N GLU A 476 26.04 -10.23 17.06
CA GLU A 476 26.18 -10.49 18.50
C GLU A 476 26.44 -11.99 18.73
N ASP A 477 27.49 -12.31 19.49
CA ASP A 477 27.94 -13.68 19.81
C ASP A 477 28.05 -14.66 18.61
N GLY A 478 28.24 -14.14 17.40
CA GLY A 478 28.36 -14.91 16.16
C GLY A 478 27.04 -15.09 15.39
N ALA A 479 25.93 -14.53 15.88
CA ALA A 479 24.64 -14.50 15.20
C ALA A 479 24.34 -13.11 14.62
N MET A 480 23.73 -13.05 13.43
CA MET A 480 23.24 -11.81 12.83
C MET A 480 21.82 -11.51 13.35
N VAL A 481 21.69 -10.54 14.25
CA VAL A 481 20.49 -10.23 15.03
C VAL A 481 20.05 -8.77 14.75
N PRO A 482 18.74 -8.44 14.80
CA PRO A 482 18.27 -7.04 14.81
C PRO A 482 18.97 -6.20 15.90
N PRO A 483 19.18 -4.89 15.70
CA PRO A 483 19.95 -4.06 16.64
C PRO A 483 19.44 -4.17 18.09
N PRO A 484 20.28 -4.55 19.07
CA PRO A 484 19.87 -4.71 20.46
C PRO A 484 19.48 -3.38 21.10
N VAL A 485 18.60 -3.43 22.11
CA VAL A 485 18.29 -2.26 22.95
C VAL A 485 19.37 -2.16 24.04
N PRO A 486 20.09 -1.03 24.16
CA PRO A 486 21.10 -0.86 25.20
C PRO A 486 20.46 -0.81 26.59
N ALA A 487 21.04 -1.55 27.55
CA ALA A 487 20.64 -1.46 28.96
C ALA A 487 21.01 -0.09 29.55
N PRO A 488 20.15 0.57 30.34
CA PRO A 488 20.50 1.79 31.07
C PRO A 488 21.46 1.56 32.25
N ASP A 489 22.35 2.54 32.48
CA ASP A 489 23.26 2.59 33.65
C ASP A 489 22.62 3.17 34.94
N GLU A 490 21.33 3.55 34.91
CA GLU A 490 20.59 4.12 36.05
C GLU A 490 19.15 3.58 36.09
N ASP A 491 18.59 3.47 37.30
CA ASP A 491 17.15 3.30 37.56
C ASP A 491 16.28 4.30 36.78
N GLY A 492 15.12 3.83 36.32
CA GLY A 492 14.13 4.62 35.59
C GLY A 492 13.57 5.81 36.40
N LEU A 493 13.20 6.88 35.70
CA LEU A 493 12.83 8.16 36.31
C LEU A 493 11.71 8.06 37.37
N VAL A 494 10.77 7.11 37.23
CA VAL A 494 9.68 6.87 38.19
C VAL A 494 10.22 6.30 39.51
N VAL A 495 11.18 5.37 39.45
CA VAL A 495 11.87 4.78 40.60
C VAL A 495 12.70 5.84 41.32
N GLN A 496 13.47 6.64 40.57
CA GLN A 496 14.23 7.76 41.13
C GLN A 496 13.35 8.78 41.86
N TYR A 497 12.11 9.01 41.40
CA TYR A 497 11.14 9.89 42.05
C TYR A 497 10.54 9.26 43.31
N ALA A 498 10.24 7.95 43.31
CA ALA A 498 9.77 7.23 44.49
C ALA A 498 10.80 7.26 45.63
N VAL A 499 12.06 6.93 45.32
CA VAL A 499 13.19 7.04 46.27
C VAL A 499 13.30 8.46 46.83
N ALA A 500 13.23 9.48 45.97
CA ALA A 500 13.35 10.88 46.40
C ALA A 500 12.22 11.34 47.35
N LEU A 501 11.01 10.77 47.24
CA LEU A 501 9.92 11.03 48.19
C LEU A 501 10.17 10.40 49.57
N VAL A 502 10.65 9.15 49.62
CA VAL A 502 11.01 8.48 50.89
C VAL A 502 12.13 9.22 51.60
N GLU A 503 13.14 9.68 50.86
CA GLU A 503 14.20 10.56 51.40
C GLU A 503 13.65 11.89 51.95
N LEU A 504 12.64 12.48 51.31
CA LEU A 504 12.02 13.73 51.78
C LEU A 504 11.26 13.51 53.10
N GLU A 505 10.48 12.44 53.22
CA GLU A 505 9.79 12.11 54.47
C GLU A 505 10.77 11.86 55.63
N ALA A 506 11.87 11.16 55.36
CA ALA A 506 12.95 10.97 56.35
C ALA A 506 13.54 12.32 56.82
N ILE A 507 13.68 13.30 55.91
CA ILE A 507 14.15 14.66 56.25
C ILE A 507 13.07 15.46 57.00
N GLU A 508 11.79 15.34 56.63
CA GLU A 508 10.69 15.96 57.37
C GLU A 508 10.62 15.46 58.81
N ASN A 509 10.72 14.15 59.04
CA ASN A 509 10.69 13.57 60.37
C ASN A 509 11.90 14.02 61.21
N GLN A 510 13.08 14.18 60.60
CA GLN A 510 14.24 14.82 61.25
C GLN A 510 13.95 16.30 61.60
N ILE A 511 13.31 17.06 60.71
CA ILE A 511 12.93 18.47 60.96
C ILE A 511 11.92 18.58 62.11
N ARG A 512 10.90 17.71 62.16
CA ARG A 512 9.90 17.66 63.25
C ARG A 512 10.57 17.42 64.60
N ALA A 513 11.49 16.45 64.69
CA ALA A 513 12.26 16.16 65.89
C ALA A 513 13.18 17.33 66.32
N ILE A 514 13.83 18.00 65.38
CA ILE A 514 14.69 19.16 65.67
C ILE A 514 13.85 20.38 66.13
N ARG A 515 12.68 20.64 65.52
CA ARG A 515 11.77 21.72 65.93
C ARG A 515 11.27 21.53 67.36
N SER A 516 10.80 20.33 67.72
CA SER A 516 10.37 20.05 69.10
C SER A 516 11.49 20.27 70.12
N ARG A 517 12.73 19.86 69.79
CA ARG A 517 13.91 20.13 70.64
C ARG A 517 14.23 21.62 70.75
N LEU A 518 14.06 22.41 69.68
CA LEU A 518 14.24 23.87 69.69
C LEU A 518 13.21 24.56 70.59
N GLU A 519 11.93 24.22 70.46
CA GLU A 519 10.83 24.75 71.28
C GLU A 519 11.06 24.47 72.77
N LYS A 520 11.34 23.20 73.12
CA LYS A 520 11.72 22.81 74.49
C LYS A 520 12.91 23.61 75.05
N THR A 521 13.92 23.94 74.23
CA THR A 521 15.02 24.84 74.67
C THR A 521 14.61 26.30 74.83
N ARG A 522 13.69 26.81 74.01
CA ARG A 522 13.17 28.18 74.13
C ARG A 522 12.39 28.35 75.43
N ASP A 523 11.53 27.39 75.76
CA ASP A 523 10.67 27.45 76.94
C ASP A 523 11.50 27.38 78.22
N LEU A 524 12.57 26.56 78.25
CA LEU A 524 13.54 26.56 79.35
C LEU A 524 14.22 27.93 79.53
N VAL A 525 14.64 28.59 78.45
CA VAL A 525 15.25 29.94 78.52
C VAL A 525 14.24 30.99 79.00
N LEU A 526 12.96 30.87 78.62
CA LEU A 526 11.90 31.75 79.11
C LEU A 526 11.66 31.56 80.63
N LEU A 527 11.59 30.30 81.11
CA LEU A 527 11.44 30.01 82.54
C LEU A 527 12.67 30.48 83.35
N GLN A 528 13.88 30.30 82.82
CA GLN A 528 15.09 30.85 83.44
C GLN A 528 15.06 32.38 83.50
N ARG A 529 14.65 33.06 82.42
CA ARG A 529 14.51 34.53 82.42
C ARG A 529 13.43 35.03 83.40
N GLN A 530 12.28 34.37 83.50
CA GLN A 530 11.27 34.69 84.51
C GLN A 530 11.80 34.56 85.95
N GLN A 531 12.66 33.57 86.20
CA GLN A 531 13.34 33.40 87.50
C GLN A 531 14.52 34.37 87.69
N LEU A 532 15.07 34.97 86.63
CA LEU A 532 15.96 36.12 86.72
C LEU A 532 15.17 37.38 87.08
N ASP A 533 14.04 37.63 86.41
CA ASP A 533 13.20 38.80 86.62
C ASP A 533 12.70 38.86 88.08
N SER A 534 12.26 37.72 88.64
CA SER A 534 11.87 37.62 90.06
C SER A 534 13.04 37.93 91.01
N GLN A 535 14.27 37.50 90.68
CA GLN A 535 15.48 37.86 91.43
C GLN A 535 15.85 39.35 91.27
N THR A 536 15.57 40.00 90.13
CA THR A 536 15.86 41.44 89.96
C THR A 536 15.04 42.32 90.91
N VAL A 537 13.81 41.90 91.24
CA VAL A 537 12.98 42.59 92.24
C VAL A 537 13.65 42.53 93.62
N ALA A 538 14.19 41.36 94.01
CA ALA A 538 14.96 41.20 95.25
C ALA A 538 16.35 41.87 95.22
N LEU A 539 16.92 42.13 94.04
CA LEU A 539 18.16 42.91 93.89
C LEU A 539 17.94 44.43 93.89
N SER A 540 16.72 44.91 93.67
CA SER A 540 16.42 46.35 93.70
C SER A 540 16.65 46.97 95.09
N SER A 541 16.29 46.26 96.16
CA SER A 541 16.53 46.72 97.54
C SER A 541 18.02 46.82 97.88
N LEU A 542 18.89 45.97 97.31
CA LEU A 542 20.34 46.08 97.46
C LEU A 542 20.92 47.34 96.80
N ALA A 543 20.26 47.87 95.77
CA ALA A 543 20.61 49.16 95.16
C ALA A 543 20.07 50.38 95.95
N GLY A 544 19.42 50.17 97.10
CA GLY A 544 18.64 51.20 97.80
C GLY A 544 17.35 51.60 97.06
N GLY A 545 16.94 50.79 96.08
CA GLY A 545 15.81 51.05 95.19
C GLY A 545 14.48 50.46 95.66
N VAL A 546 13.41 50.92 95.02
CA VAL A 546 12.04 50.44 95.24
C VAL A 546 11.63 49.47 94.12
N ALA A 547 10.94 48.39 94.46
CA ALA A 547 10.49 47.39 93.50
C ALA A 547 9.74 48.03 92.30
N GLY A 548 10.36 47.96 91.12
CA GLY A 548 9.84 48.54 89.87
C GLY A 548 10.58 49.77 89.35
N ASP A 549 11.53 50.33 90.10
CA ASP A 549 12.32 51.51 89.69
C ASP A 549 13.38 51.25 88.59
N GLY A 550 13.66 49.98 88.28
CA GLY A 550 14.65 49.54 87.30
C GLY A 550 16.08 49.39 87.83
N ASN A 551 16.39 49.82 89.06
CA ASN A 551 17.74 49.72 89.64
C ASN A 551 18.18 48.26 89.85
N GLY A 552 17.26 47.38 90.24
CA GLY A 552 17.53 45.94 90.34
C GLY A 552 17.93 45.29 89.01
N LEU A 553 17.47 45.83 87.88
CA LEU A 553 17.85 45.38 86.53
C LEU A 553 19.22 45.94 86.09
N GLN A 554 19.62 47.12 86.60
CA GLN A 554 21.00 47.60 86.46
C GLN A 554 21.99 46.69 87.21
N VAL A 555 21.67 46.32 88.45
CA VAL A 555 22.45 45.33 89.22
C VAL A 555 22.50 43.99 88.49
N ALA A 556 21.37 43.50 87.95
CA ALA A 556 21.30 42.26 87.20
C ALA A 556 22.24 42.24 85.98
N ARG A 557 22.41 43.39 85.30
CA ARG A 557 23.33 43.56 84.18
C ARG A 557 24.81 43.49 84.60
N TRP A 558 25.12 43.74 85.87
CA TRP A 558 26.49 43.69 86.42
C TRP A 558 26.85 42.36 87.11
N LEU A 559 25.86 41.49 87.41
CA LEU A 559 26.07 40.16 88.02
C LEU A 559 27.23 39.33 87.42
N PRO A 560 27.48 39.29 86.10
CA PRO A 560 28.57 38.49 85.55
C PRO A 560 29.98 39.05 85.83
N TYR A 561 30.08 40.35 86.14
CA TYR A 561 31.33 41.13 86.14
C TYR A 561 31.70 41.73 87.49
N ALA A 562 30.76 41.80 88.44
CA ALA A 562 30.97 42.36 89.76
C ALA A 562 31.00 41.29 90.86
N SER A 563 31.51 41.68 92.03
CA SER A 563 31.54 40.87 93.25
C SER A 563 31.26 41.77 94.46
N LEU A 564 30.31 41.39 95.31
CA LEU A 564 30.03 42.11 96.54
C LEU A 564 31.20 41.98 97.53
N ASN A 565 31.76 43.12 97.95
CA ASN A 565 32.74 43.17 99.02
C ASN A 565 32.01 43.05 100.38
N THR A 566 32.38 42.07 101.21
CA THR A 566 31.66 41.75 102.46
C THR A 566 32.44 42.03 103.74
N ASP A 567 33.58 42.70 103.65
CA ASP A 567 34.54 42.77 104.76
C ASP A 567 34.39 44.05 105.60
N LEU A 568 33.39 44.88 105.28
CA LEU A 568 33.03 46.11 105.99
C LEU A 568 31.65 45.98 106.65
N ILE A 569 31.56 46.39 107.91
CA ILE A 569 30.31 46.55 108.67
C ILE A 569 29.98 48.06 108.67
N PRO A 570 28.73 48.48 108.41
CA PRO A 570 28.35 49.89 108.49
C PRO A 570 28.33 50.40 109.94
N GLU A 571 28.92 51.57 110.18
CA GLU A 571 28.60 52.41 111.35
C GLU A 571 27.44 53.35 110.97
N GLU A 572 26.44 53.50 111.84
CA GLU A 572 25.34 54.44 111.61
C GLU A 572 25.74 55.87 111.99
N LEU A 573 25.68 56.79 111.03
CA LEU A 573 25.82 58.22 111.26
C LEU A 573 24.52 58.79 111.88
N THR A 574 24.60 59.21 113.15
CA THR A 574 23.47 59.86 113.83
C THR A 574 23.08 61.19 113.16
N PRO A 575 21.79 61.47 112.92
CA PRO A 575 21.36 62.61 112.11
C PRO A 575 21.47 63.95 112.84
N SER A 576 22.16 64.91 112.23
CA SER A 576 22.18 66.33 112.64
C SER A 576 21.20 67.15 111.80
N ASN A 577 20.28 67.87 112.45
CA ASN A 577 19.30 68.73 111.78
C ASN A 577 19.92 70.02 111.24
N GLU A 578 19.90 70.22 109.92
CA GLU A 578 19.74 71.55 109.33
C GLU A 578 18.71 71.47 108.18
N GLY A 579 17.88 72.52 108.06
CA GLY A 579 16.88 72.62 107.01
C GLY A 579 16.94 74.00 106.34
N GLN A 580 17.07 74.01 105.01
CA GLN A 580 16.90 75.22 104.18
C GLN A 580 16.01 74.94 102.97
N THR A 581 15.52 76.01 102.36
CA THR A 581 14.27 76.02 101.59
C THR A 581 14.44 76.55 100.17
N ALA A 582 13.54 76.07 99.29
CA ALA A 582 13.17 76.66 98.00
C ALA A 582 14.23 76.72 96.88
N GLY A 583 13.75 76.77 95.64
CA GLY A 583 14.57 76.89 94.44
C GLY A 583 13.90 76.29 93.21
N SER A 584 13.26 77.10 92.38
CA SER A 584 12.57 76.63 91.16
C SER A 584 12.98 77.43 89.92
N SER A 585 13.39 76.74 88.84
CA SER A 585 13.45 77.22 87.44
C SER A 585 13.64 75.97 86.53
N LYS A 586 13.06 75.76 85.33
CA LYS A 586 12.86 76.60 84.10
C LYS A 586 14.17 77.04 83.45
N LEU A 587 14.38 77.12 82.12
CA LEU A 587 13.65 76.73 80.87
C LEU A 587 14.66 75.93 79.98
N VAL A 588 14.49 75.46 78.73
CA VAL A 588 13.62 75.65 77.52
C VAL A 588 13.33 74.21 76.98
N GLY A 589 12.40 73.80 76.10
CA GLY A 589 11.58 74.38 75.00
C GLY A 589 12.04 73.77 73.64
N ALA A 590 11.31 73.83 72.51
CA ALA A 590 10.05 74.52 72.21
C ALA A 590 9.22 73.81 71.10
N ALA A 591 8.04 74.38 70.79
CA ALA A 591 7.08 73.97 69.76
C ALA A 591 7.57 74.20 68.30
N GLY A 592 6.90 73.73 67.23
CA GLY A 592 5.73 72.84 67.12
C GLY A 592 4.97 72.93 65.76
N SER A 593 3.80 72.29 65.70
CA SER A 593 2.67 72.46 64.73
C SER A 593 2.88 72.45 63.19
N ALA A 594 2.29 71.41 62.57
CA ALA A 594 1.27 71.48 61.51
C ALA A 594 1.58 71.80 60.01
N ALA A 595 1.60 70.70 59.22
CA ALA A 595 0.65 70.41 58.12
C ALA A 595 0.78 71.01 56.68
N LYS A 596 0.15 70.26 55.74
CA LYS A 596 -0.27 70.58 54.36
C LYS A 596 0.76 70.57 53.18
N SER A 597 0.91 69.36 52.64
CA SER A 597 0.47 68.97 51.28
C SER A 597 0.97 69.69 49.99
N ALA A 598 1.64 68.89 49.15
CA ALA A 598 1.33 68.62 47.73
C ALA A 598 1.89 69.52 46.58
N ALA A 599 2.68 68.84 45.73
CA ALA A 599 2.70 68.90 44.25
C ALA A 599 3.37 70.12 43.56
N SER A 600 3.71 70.10 42.26
CA SER A 600 3.46 69.08 41.21
C SER A 600 4.43 69.15 40.00
N ALA A 601 4.45 68.08 39.19
CA ALA A 601 4.80 68.06 37.74
C ALA A 601 6.26 68.48 37.37
N ILE A 602 6.75 68.54 36.12
CA ILE A 602 6.23 68.63 34.72
C ILE A 602 7.20 67.84 33.80
N THR A 603 6.89 67.13 32.69
CA THR A 603 5.74 66.44 32.01
C THR A 603 6.39 65.41 31.04
N GLY A 604 5.79 64.63 30.11
CA GLY A 604 4.43 64.42 29.54
C GLY A 604 4.34 62.97 29.00
N GLY A 605 3.74 62.59 27.86
CA GLY A 605 2.93 63.26 26.82
C GLY A 605 3.10 62.54 25.45
N ASP A 606 2.08 62.25 24.62
CA ASP A 606 0.64 62.48 24.79
C ASP A 606 -0.24 61.68 23.77
N SER A 607 -1.49 61.39 24.14
CA SER A 607 -2.69 61.21 23.27
C SER A 607 -2.75 60.08 22.21
N ALA A 608 -3.90 59.70 21.60
CA ALA A 608 -5.33 59.55 21.97
C ALA A 608 -6.08 59.01 20.72
N SER A 609 -7.21 58.29 20.71
CA SER A 609 -8.09 57.62 21.71
C SER A 609 -8.53 56.26 21.08
N ARG A 610 -9.73 55.63 21.08
CA ARG A 610 -11.15 55.69 21.57
C ARG A 610 -11.70 54.27 21.18
N SER A 611 -12.73 53.59 21.70
CA SER A 611 -13.63 53.57 22.89
C SER A 611 -14.44 52.23 22.75
N LEU A 612 -15.53 51.83 23.43
CA LEU A 612 -16.49 52.41 24.38
C LEU A 612 -17.27 51.22 25.04
N SER A 613 -17.48 51.22 26.38
CA SER A 613 -18.40 50.31 27.15
C SER A 613 -18.11 48.79 27.14
N GLY A 614 -18.48 47.99 28.15
CA GLY A 614 -19.14 48.27 29.45
C GLY A 614 -19.30 47.00 30.30
N ALA A 615 -19.63 47.14 31.60
CA ALA A 615 -19.90 46.02 32.54
C ALA A 615 -21.29 45.36 32.27
N SER A 616 -21.72 44.22 32.83
CA SER A 616 -21.39 43.54 34.11
C SER A 616 -21.73 42.02 34.06
N GLY A 617 -21.44 41.24 35.13
CA GLY A 617 -22.04 39.90 35.35
C GLY A 617 -23.52 39.95 35.78
N PRO A 618 -24.23 38.81 35.97
CA PRO A 618 -24.15 38.08 37.26
C PRO A 618 -24.51 36.56 37.28
N GLN A 619 -24.32 35.95 38.47
CA GLN A 619 -25.06 34.88 39.22
C GLN A 619 -25.90 33.74 38.58
N LEU A 620 -26.11 32.68 39.40
CA LEU A 620 -26.95 31.49 39.16
C LEU A 620 -28.44 31.73 39.45
N LEU A 621 -29.35 30.97 38.79
CA LEU A 621 -30.24 29.99 39.45
C LEU A 621 -31.13 29.19 38.46
N ALA A 622 -31.83 28.18 38.99
CA ALA A 622 -32.28 26.95 38.34
C ALA A 622 -33.65 26.94 37.59
N ASP A 623 -33.76 25.93 36.70
CA ASP A 623 -34.90 25.00 36.47
C ASP A 623 -36.03 25.28 35.44
N THR A 624 -36.69 24.18 35.03
CA THR A 624 -37.95 23.97 34.28
C THR A 624 -38.00 24.06 32.74
N GLY A 625 -37.66 22.94 32.08
CA GLY A 625 -38.63 22.10 31.34
C GLY A 625 -39.29 22.54 30.01
N GLY A 626 -38.80 21.96 28.89
CA GLY A 626 -39.66 21.16 27.98
C GLY A 626 -40.08 21.74 26.61
N ASN A 627 -39.68 21.02 25.53
CA ASN A 627 -40.36 20.83 24.22
C ASN A 627 -40.81 22.09 23.44
N THR A 628 -40.39 22.36 22.19
CA THR A 628 -39.86 21.53 21.09
C THR A 628 -38.80 22.35 20.29
N ALA A 629 -38.17 21.95 19.17
CA ALA A 629 -38.39 20.85 18.22
C ALA A 629 -37.06 20.29 17.64
N LYS A 630 -36.99 19.95 16.34
CA LYS A 630 -35.82 19.37 15.67
C LYS A 630 -35.43 20.14 14.40
N THR A 631 -34.15 20.45 14.26
CA THR A 631 -33.41 20.30 13.00
C THR A 631 -32.15 19.50 13.31
N VAL A 632 -31.69 18.65 12.39
CA VAL A 632 -30.64 17.65 12.65
C VAL A 632 -29.54 17.77 11.60
N ASN A 633 -28.32 18.04 12.05
CA ASN A 633 -27.13 17.94 11.18
C ASN A 633 -26.59 16.51 11.23
N PHE A 634 -26.56 15.85 10.08
CA PHE A 634 -26.16 14.45 9.91
C PHE A 634 -24.83 14.36 9.15
N SER A 635 -23.72 14.16 9.85
CA SER A 635 -22.46 13.59 9.33
C SER A 635 -21.40 13.52 10.45
N GLY A 636 -20.75 12.36 10.61
CA GLY A 636 -19.66 12.16 11.58
C GLY A 636 -19.52 10.72 12.09
N ASN A 637 -20.60 10.13 12.61
CA ASN A 637 -20.54 8.86 13.36
C ASN A 637 -21.06 7.65 12.55
N LEU A 638 -20.59 7.45 11.31
CA LEU A 638 -20.96 6.29 10.47
C LEU A 638 -19.77 5.46 9.94
N LEU A 639 -18.55 5.70 10.42
CA LEU A 639 -17.39 4.84 10.14
C LEU A 639 -16.95 3.98 11.35
N SER A 640 -17.40 4.32 12.56
CA SER A 640 -17.03 3.63 13.81
C SER A 640 -17.98 2.49 14.22
N ALA A 641 -19.09 2.30 13.51
CA ALA A 641 -20.13 1.31 13.86
C ALA A 641 -20.14 0.06 12.96
N ALA A 642 -19.41 0.06 11.83
CA ALA A 642 -19.48 -1.01 10.82
C ALA A 642 -18.40 -2.10 10.96
N LEU A 643 -17.43 -1.95 11.87
CA LEU A 643 -16.26 -2.83 12.00
C LEU A 643 -16.34 -3.86 13.14
N ASN A 644 -17.42 -3.84 13.95
CA ASN A 644 -17.52 -4.62 15.19
C ASN A 644 -18.55 -5.78 15.15
N THR A 645 -18.89 -6.31 13.96
CA THR A 645 -19.91 -7.39 13.83
C THR A 645 -19.53 -8.51 12.84
N SER A 646 -18.45 -9.24 13.11
CA SER A 646 -18.30 -10.66 12.70
C SER A 646 -17.00 -11.28 13.24
N THR A 647 -17.09 -11.93 14.42
CA THR A 647 -15.97 -12.71 14.98
C THR A 647 -16.33 -14.19 15.06
N SER A 648 -15.62 -15.01 14.27
CA SER A 648 -15.49 -16.44 14.52
C SER A 648 -14.07 -16.90 14.16
N THR A 649 -13.30 -17.25 15.19
CA THR A 649 -12.16 -18.19 15.14
C THR A 649 -11.03 -17.92 14.13
N THR A 650 -10.30 -16.82 14.32
CA THR A 650 -8.84 -16.79 14.12
C THR A 650 -8.18 -16.05 15.30
N PRO A 651 -6.99 -16.46 15.78
CA PRO A 651 -6.29 -15.77 16.87
C PRO A 651 -5.68 -14.43 16.39
N SER A 652 -6.42 -13.34 16.57
CA SER A 652 -6.01 -11.98 16.19
C SER A 652 -4.95 -11.41 17.15
N TYR A 653 -3.68 -11.46 16.77
CA TYR A 653 -2.53 -10.94 17.53
C TYR A 653 -2.49 -9.40 17.74
N LEU A 654 -3.54 -8.65 17.36
CA LEU A 654 -3.45 -7.19 17.16
C LEU A 654 -3.97 -6.30 18.30
N THR A 655 -4.57 -6.84 19.37
CA THR A 655 -5.03 -6.01 20.51
C THR A 655 -4.88 -6.69 21.87
N MET A 656 -3.65 -6.81 22.35
CA MET A 656 -3.37 -6.88 23.79
C MET A 656 -2.61 -5.61 24.19
N LYS A 657 -3.33 -4.55 24.60
CA LYS A 657 -2.69 -3.43 25.29
C LYS A 657 -2.56 -3.77 26.78
N PRO A 658 -1.34 -3.99 27.33
CA PRO A 658 -1.14 -4.00 28.77
C PRO A 658 -1.49 -2.61 29.34
N GLN A 659 -1.67 -2.52 30.67
CA GLN A 659 -1.93 -1.22 31.31
C GLN A 659 -0.72 -0.30 31.10
N SER A 660 -0.93 0.84 30.44
CA SER A 660 0.13 1.73 29.96
C SER A 660 0.63 2.74 31.00
N TYR A 661 0.28 2.55 32.28
CA TYR A 661 0.52 3.53 33.34
C TYR A 661 0.88 2.82 34.64
N SER A 662 1.84 3.38 35.38
CA SER A 662 1.97 3.07 36.80
C SER A 662 0.81 3.68 37.59
N ALA A 663 0.28 2.96 38.58
CA ALA A 663 -0.74 3.51 39.49
C ALA A 663 -0.21 4.74 40.26
N PHE A 664 1.10 4.77 40.49
CA PHE A 664 1.84 5.80 41.20
C PHE A 664 1.89 7.16 40.47
N GLU A 665 2.05 7.19 39.14
CA GLU A 665 2.04 8.43 38.34
C GLU A 665 0.75 9.24 38.50
N LEU A 666 -0.40 8.58 38.61
CA LEU A 666 -1.70 9.23 38.80
C LEU A 666 -1.76 10.01 40.13
N GLY A 667 -0.98 9.59 41.13
CA GLY A 667 -0.83 10.27 42.41
C GLY A 667 -0.09 11.61 42.32
N ILE A 668 0.84 11.79 41.38
CA ILE A 668 1.69 12.99 41.25
C ILE A 668 0.83 14.24 40.98
N ASN A 669 -0.18 14.12 40.11
CA ASN A 669 -1.12 15.21 39.84
C ASN A 669 -1.99 15.56 41.06
N LYS A 670 -2.32 14.57 41.89
CA LYS A 670 -3.09 14.78 43.13
C LYS A 670 -2.25 15.47 44.21
N GLN A 671 -0.99 15.06 44.40
CA GLN A 671 -0.04 15.72 45.32
C GLN A 671 0.09 17.23 45.03
N ARG A 672 0.05 17.65 43.75
CA ARG A 672 0.09 19.06 43.37
C ARG A 672 -1.18 19.84 43.75
N LEU A 673 -2.36 19.21 43.69
CA LEU A 673 -3.62 19.79 44.16
C LEU A 673 -3.67 19.85 45.69
N ASP A 674 -3.20 18.79 46.37
CA ASP A 674 -3.12 18.74 47.82
C ASP A 674 -2.08 19.75 48.37
N LEU A 675 -0.98 20.02 47.65
CA LEU A 675 -0.05 21.12 47.97
C LEU A 675 -0.72 22.50 47.93
N LEU A 676 -1.55 22.77 46.92
CA LEU A 676 -2.33 24.01 46.83
C LEU A 676 -3.36 24.11 47.96
N ALA A 677 -3.97 23.00 48.38
CA ALA A 677 -4.88 22.96 49.52
C ALA A 677 -4.16 23.16 50.87
N ASN A 678 -2.97 22.58 51.03
CA ASN A 678 -2.18 22.64 52.26
C ASN A 678 -1.49 24.00 52.49
N LEU A 679 -1.15 24.72 51.41
CA LEU A 679 -0.70 26.12 51.48
C LEU A 679 -1.75 27.04 52.15
N ALA A 680 -3.03 26.69 52.09
CA ALA A 680 -4.10 27.42 52.77
C ALA A 680 -4.33 27.02 54.25
N LYS A 681 -3.64 25.99 54.77
CA LYS A 681 -3.90 25.42 56.11
C LYS A 681 -2.63 24.95 56.86
N SER A 682 -1.75 25.89 57.22
CA SER A 682 -0.59 25.58 58.09
C SER A 682 -0.32 26.63 59.18
N ALA A 683 -1.34 26.95 59.98
CA ALA A 683 -1.19 27.66 61.25
C ALA A 683 -1.30 26.69 62.44
N VAL A 684 -0.16 26.06 62.78
CA VAL A 684 0.01 25.17 63.95
C VAL A 684 1.32 25.62 64.64
N SER A 685 1.39 25.86 65.95
CA SER A 685 0.51 25.47 67.06
C SER A 685 -0.07 26.65 67.85
N LYS A 686 -1.01 26.36 68.78
CA LYS A 686 -1.30 27.26 69.92
C LYS A 686 -0.24 27.01 71.02
N PRO A 687 0.14 28.00 71.84
CA PRO A 687 1.03 27.79 72.97
C PRO A 687 0.45 26.75 73.94
N ALA A 688 1.25 25.77 74.35
CA ALA A 688 0.81 24.57 75.07
C ALA A 688 0.54 24.80 76.58
N TYR A 689 0.45 26.04 77.05
CA TYR A 689 0.33 26.36 78.47
C TYR A 689 -0.77 27.39 78.73
N ASN A 690 -1.81 26.97 79.45
CA ASN A 690 -2.66 27.90 80.21
C ASN A 690 -1.92 28.25 81.50
N ALA A 691 -1.57 29.53 81.69
CA ALA A 691 -0.95 29.98 82.93
C ALA A 691 -1.90 29.76 84.12
N LYS A 692 -1.52 28.91 85.07
CA LYS A 692 -2.19 28.86 86.38
C LYS A 692 -2.00 30.21 87.06
N GLN A 693 -3.10 30.92 87.30
CA GLN A 693 -3.09 32.19 88.02
C GLN A 693 -2.63 31.96 89.47
N PHE A 694 -1.40 32.35 89.79
CA PHE A 694 -1.02 32.59 91.18
C PHE A 694 -1.75 33.83 91.68
N ARG A 695 -2.63 33.67 92.67
CA ARG A 695 -3.20 34.78 93.41
C ARG A 695 -2.12 35.36 94.32
N PHE A 696 -1.47 36.43 93.89
CA PHE A 696 -0.70 37.26 94.80
C PHE A 696 -1.66 37.92 95.78
N GLY A 697 -1.46 37.66 97.07
CA GLY A 697 -2.12 38.41 98.14
C GLY A 697 -1.65 39.86 98.16
N VAL A 698 -2.44 40.74 98.79
CA VAL A 698 -2.01 42.10 99.09
C VAL A 698 -0.77 42.04 99.98
N LEU A 699 0.23 42.86 99.67
CA LEU A 699 1.46 42.95 100.48
C LEU A 699 1.18 43.81 101.72
N ASP A 700 0.97 43.17 102.86
CA ASP A 700 1.27 43.78 104.15
C ASP A 700 2.79 44.08 104.23
N HIS A 701 3.15 45.23 104.80
CA HIS A 701 4.54 45.68 104.91
C HIS A 701 5.33 44.89 105.96
N ILE A 702 5.82 43.71 105.57
CA ILE A 702 6.78 42.88 106.32
C ILE A 702 8.13 42.90 105.58
N SER A 703 9.25 42.95 106.30
CA SER A 703 10.59 43.09 105.72
C SER A 703 10.93 41.94 104.75
N PRO A 704 11.26 42.22 103.47
CA PRO A 704 11.39 41.20 102.43
C PRO A 704 12.68 40.37 102.53
N GLU A 705 13.66 40.79 103.33
CA GLU A 705 15.01 40.20 103.37
C GLU A 705 15.08 38.71 103.80
N ILE A 706 14.01 38.16 104.40
CA ILE A 706 14.06 36.84 105.04
C ILE A 706 13.83 35.68 104.07
N ASN A 707 12.98 35.84 103.05
CA ASN A 707 12.46 34.70 102.26
C ASN A 707 12.88 34.66 100.77
N GLU A 708 13.42 35.75 100.19
CA GLU A 708 13.69 35.77 98.75
C GLU A 708 14.85 34.86 98.32
N TYR A 709 15.91 34.69 99.13
CA TYR A 709 16.98 33.75 98.80
C TYR A 709 16.49 32.29 98.77
N SER A 710 15.65 31.87 99.72
CA SER A 710 15.07 30.52 99.71
C SER A 710 14.17 30.28 98.49
N LYS A 711 13.35 31.26 98.09
CA LYS A 711 12.56 31.19 96.86
C LYS A 711 13.45 31.09 95.62
N ALA A 712 14.50 31.91 95.54
CA ALA A 712 15.47 31.92 94.45
C ALA A 712 16.14 30.53 94.29
N TYR A 713 16.66 29.99 95.40
CA TYR A 713 17.32 28.69 95.48
C TYR A 713 16.38 27.53 95.11
N TYR A 714 15.19 27.45 95.70
CA TYR A 714 14.25 26.36 95.38
C TYR A 714 13.72 26.45 93.95
N GLY A 715 13.45 27.64 93.41
CA GLY A 715 13.10 27.80 92.00
C GLY A 715 14.24 27.38 91.05
N MET A 716 15.51 27.59 91.44
CA MET A 716 16.66 27.04 90.69
C MET A 716 16.78 25.52 90.80
N GLN A 717 16.37 24.90 91.91
CA GLN A 717 16.28 23.44 92.01
C GLN A 717 15.12 22.87 91.17
N ASP A 718 13.98 23.55 91.10
CA ASP A 718 12.82 23.17 90.28
C ASP A 718 13.10 23.29 88.77
N LEU A 719 13.83 24.35 88.37
CA LEU A 719 14.42 24.48 87.03
C LEU A 719 15.43 23.35 86.69
N LEU A 720 15.99 22.65 87.69
CA LEU A 720 16.80 21.44 87.49
C LEU A 720 15.99 20.14 87.61
N ALA A 721 14.74 20.17 88.07
CA ALA A 721 13.83 19.02 88.09
C ALA A 721 13.11 18.89 86.74
N THR A 722 12.42 19.96 86.33
CA THR A 722 11.67 20.11 85.07
C THR A 722 12.45 19.75 83.80
N LEU A 723 13.79 19.78 83.82
CA LEU A 723 14.63 19.26 82.74
C LEU A 723 14.34 17.81 82.35
N MET A 724 13.96 16.97 83.31
CA MET A 724 13.66 15.55 83.07
C MET A 724 12.25 15.33 82.50
N ASP A 725 11.33 16.28 82.70
CA ASP A 725 9.99 16.24 82.12
C ASP A 725 9.96 16.86 80.72
N LEU A 726 10.85 17.84 80.46
CA LEU A 726 10.94 18.56 79.19
C LEU A 726 11.74 17.83 78.11
N PHE A 727 12.86 17.17 78.45
CA PHE A 727 13.78 16.60 77.45
C PHE A 727 13.91 15.07 77.54
N ASP A 728 14.23 14.46 76.40
CA ASP A 728 14.60 13.04 76.29
C ASP A 728 15.70 12.70 77.34
N PRO A 729 15.65 11.55 78.04
CA PRO A 729 16.42 11.34 79.27
C PRO A 729 17.94 11.45 79.11
N THR A 730 18.47 11.15 77.93
CA THR A 730 19.89 11.36 77.56
C THR A 730 20.25 12.83 77.41
N ASP A 731 19.41 13.62 76.73
CA ASP A 731 19.60 15.07 76.56
C ASP A 731 19.37 15.82 77.89
N ALA A 732 18.38 15.38 78.68
CA ALA A 732 18.08 15.90 80.01
C ALA A 732 19.25 15.70 80.97
N SER A 733 19.79 14.48 81.07
CA SER A 733 20.92 14.17 81.95
C SER A 733 22.21 14.89 81.52
N ALA A 734 22.50 14.96 80.22
CA ALA A 734 23.66 15.69 79.69
C ALA A 734 23.59 17.20 79.95
N LEU A 735 22.42 17.83 79.82
CA LEU A 735 22.25 19.25 80.16
C LEU A 735 22.26 19.48 81.68
N ARG A 736 21.57 18.63 82.45
CA ARG A 736 21.54 18.69 83.92
C ARG A 736 22.94 18.56 84.52
N ALA A 737 23.83 17.77 83.91
CA ALA A 737 25.25 17.71 84.27
C ALA A 737 25.96 19.06 84.06
N LYS A 738 25.80 19.68 82.88
CA LYS A 738 26.41 20.99 82.54
C LYS A 738 25.91 22.15 83.39
N LEU A 739 24.65 22.14 83.83
CA LEU A 739 24.15 23.17 84.76
C LEU A 739 24.59 22.89 86.21
N ARG A 740 24.76 21.61 86.59
CA ARG A 740 25.28 21.21 87.91
C ARG A 740 26.77 21.47 88.10
N THR A 741 27.60 21.49 87.05
CA THR A 741 29.01 21.92 87.19
C THR A 741 29.05 23.40 87.58
N VAL A 742 28.36 24.28 86.84
CA VAL A 742 28.28 25.72 87.14
C VAL A 742 27.80 26.00 88.57
N LEU A 743 26.88 25.18 89.10
CA LEU A 743 26.39 25.30 90.48
C LEU A 743 27.43 24.88 91.54
N LYS A 744 28.35 23.95 91.22
CA LYS A 744 29.51 23.62 92.06
C LYS A 744 30.58 24.70 91.99
N ASP A 745 30.87 25.18 90.78
CA ASP A 745 31.98 26.10 90.47
C ASP A 745 31.82 27.49 91.12
N GLN A 746 30.64 27.82 91.67
CA GLN A 746 30.34 29.07 92.38
C GLN A 746 29.69 28.88 93.76
N GLU A 747 29.89 27.73 94.40
CA GLU A 747 29.57 27.48 95.84
C GLU A 747 28.16 27.90 96.31
N LEU A 748 27.11 27.59 95.55
CA LEU A 748 25.73 27.98 95.89
C LEU A 748 25.22 27.25 97.16
N LEU A 749 25.30 27.94 98.32
CA LEU A 749 24.92 27.40 99.63
C LEU A 749 23.42 27.11 99.74
N SER A 750 23.05 25.97 100.35
CA SER A 750 21.65 25.71 100.70
C SER A 750 21.17 26.68 101.80
N PRO A 751 19.88 27.03 101.88
CA PRO A 751 19.36 27.96 102.89
C PRO A 751 19.71 27.55 104.34
N GLN A 752 19.66 26.25 104.65
CA GLN A 752 20.03 25.73 105.98
C GLN A 752 21.51 25.93 106.31
N VAL A 753 22.41 25.73 105.34
CA VAL A 753 23.86 25.97 105.51
C VAL A 753 24.16 27.47 105.57
N LEU A 754 23.43 28.29 104.81
CA LEU A 754 23.54 29.75 104.88
C LEU A 754 23.16 30.26 106.28
N GLU A 755 22.07 29.78 106.89
CA GLU A 755 21.67 30.18 108.24
C GLU A 755 22.62 29.66 109.33
N GLY A 756 23.20 28.47 109.15
CA GLY A 756 24.31 27.97 109.97
C GLY A 756 25.58 28.83 109.86
N ASN A 757 25.88 29.37 108.66
CA ASN A 757 27.02 30.27 108.44
C ASN A 757 26.75 31.67 108.99
N ILE A 758 25.51 32.17 108.92
CA ILE A 758 25.09 33.43 109.54
C ILE A 758 25.27 33.35 111.07
N THR A 759 24.74 32.31 111.71
CA THR A 759 24.82 32.16 113.17
C THR A 759 26.26 31.98 113.68
N LYS A 760 27.09 31.23 112.96
CA LYS A 760 28.54 31.16 113.23
C LYS A 760 29.19 32.54 113.10
N ARG A 761 28.97 33.25 111.98
CA ARG A 761 29.61 34.55 111.75
C ARG A 761 29.17 35.62 112.75
N THR A 762 27.93 35.57 113.25
CA THR A 762 27.49 36.46 114.33
C THR A 762 28.15 36.14 115.66
N GLN A 763 28.37 34.85 115.96
CA GLN A 763 29.10 34.43 117.16
C GLN A 763 30.59 34.81 117.08
N GLU A 764 31.23 34.63 115.92
CA GLU A 764 32.60 35.11 115.65
C GLU A 764 32.74 36.63 115.88
N ILE A 765 31.80 37.42 115.36
CA ILE A 765 31.83 38.88 115.48
C ILE A 765 31.60 39.30 116.94
N LEU A 766 30.62 38.72 117.64
CA LEU A 766 30.32 39.05 119.04
C LEU A 766 31.43 38.60 120.02
N ALA A 767 32.17 37.54 119.69
CA ALA A 767 33.36 37.14 120.43
C ALA A 767 34.52 38.14 120.30
N GLY A 768 34.50 39.01 119.28
CA GLY A 768 35.48 40.08 119.09
C GLY A 768 35.24 41.34 119.93
N TYR A 769 34.07 41.48 120.56
CA TYR A 769 33.73 42.64 121.40
C TYR A 769 33.96 42.35 122.90
N PRO A 770 34.55 43.30 123.66
CA PRO A 770 34.67 43.20 125.11
C PRO A 770 33.27 43.17 125.77
N GLU A 771 33.16 42.49 126.91
CA GLU A 771 31.87 42.09 127.49
C GLU A 771 30.95 43.30 127.76
N ASP A 772 31.51 44.42 128.23
CA ASP A 772 30.80 45.65 128.60
C ASP A 772 30.24 46.45 127.42
N GLN A 773 30.57 46.09 126.17
CA GLN A 773 30.16 46.83 124.96
C GLN A 773 29.56 45.93 123.86
N ARG A 774 29.08 44.73 124.20
CA ARG A 774 28.49 43.83 123.19
C ARG A 774 27.14 44.35 122.68
N PRO A 775 26.98 44.61 121.36
CA PRO A 775 25.67 44.90 120.77
C PRO A 775 24.75 43.67 120.82
N SER A 776 23.43 43.90 120.70
CA SER A 776 22.45 42.81 120.74
C SER A 776 22.72 41.72 119.70
N TYR A 777 22.62 40.45 120.13
CA TYR A 777 22.74 39.28 119.26
C TYR A 777 21.73 39.32 118.10
N GLU A 778 20.50 39.79 118.35
CA GLU A 778 19.47 39.85 117.31
C GLU A 778 19.73 40.95 116.27
N HIS A 779 20.25 42.10 116.71
CA HIS A 779 20.59 43.22 115.84
C HIS A 779 21.81 42.92 114.95
N THR A 780 22.90 42.42 115.56
CA THR A 780 24.07 41.95 114.79
C THR A 780 23.73 40.79 113.87
N ARG A 781 22.84 39.87 114.29
CA ARG A 781 22.31 38.81 113.43
C ARG A 781 21.46 39.34 112.29
N GLY A 782 20.68 40.40 112.46
CA GLY A 782 19.99 41.08 111.37
C GLY A 782 20.96 41.57 110.29
N LEU A 783 21.97 42.36 110.67
CA LEU A 783 22.96 42.93 109.76
C LEU A 783 23.75 41.84 109.00
N VAL A 784 24.27 40.84 109.72
CA VAL A 784 25.05 39.73 109.12
C VAL A 784 24.15 38.82 108.27
N ALA A 785 22.90 38.56 108.69
CA ALA A 785 21.95 37.80 107.90
C ALA A 785 21.65 38.50 106.56
N ASN A 786 21.40 39.81 106.60
CA ASN A 786 21.11 40.58 105.40
C ASN A 786 22.32 40.59 104.46
N GLN A 787 23.53 40.91 104.96
CA GLN A 787 24.75 40.89 104.15
C GLN A 787 24.99 39.52 103.48
N LYS A 788 24.84 38.40 104.22
CA LYS A 788 25.07 37.06 103.68
C LYS A 788 23.93 36.55 102.79
N ARG A 789 22.66 36.90 103.06
CA ARG A 789 21.52 36.59 102.17
C ARG A 789 21.61 37.34 100.85
N TYR A 790 21.99 38.62 100.87
CA TYR A 790 22.27 39.38 99.63
C TYR A 790 23.49 38.85 98.88
N GLN A 791 24.58 38.48 99.56
CA GLN A 791 25.73 37.82 98.92
C GLN A 791 25.31 36.52 98.22
N ALA A 792 24.53 35.68 98.88
CA ALA A 792 24.04 34.42 98.31
C ALA A 792 23.06 34.64 97.13
N LEU A 793 22.17 35.64 97.22
CA LEU A 793 21.23 35.97 96.14
C LEU A 793 21.94 36.54 94.90
N PHE A 794 22.99 37.34 95.10
CA PHE A 794 23.88 37.79 94.02
C PHE A 794 24.60 36.60 93.34
N VAL A 795 25.10 35.64 94.10
CA VAL A 795 25.69 34.40 93.57
C VAL A 795 24.65 33.56 92.81
N ALA A 796 23.42 33.44 93.31
CA ALA A 796 22.32 32.75 92.61
C ALA A 796 22.04 33.36 91.23
N GLY A 797 21.95 34.69 91.14
CA GLY A 797 21.78 35.41 89.86
C GLY A 797 22.97 35.22 88.91
N LYS A 798 24.20 35.15 89.44
CA LYS A 798 25.41 34.89 88.64
C LYS A 798 25.49 33.44 88.11
N VAL A 799 25.01 32.46 88.86
CA VAL A 799 24.84 31.07 88.39
C VAL A 799 23.74 31.00 87.32
N LEU A 800 22.60 31.66 87.57
CA LEU A 800 21.44 31.61 86.68
C LEU A 800 21.69 32.33 85.34
N THR A 801 22.40 33.47 85.33
CA THR A 801 22.84 34.12 84.08
C THR A 801 23.77 33.23 83.24
N GLN A 802 24.64 32.45 83.87
CA GLN A 802 25.47 31.46 83.17
C GLN A 802 24.66 30.25 82.66
N TRP A 803 23.61 29.82 83.38
CA TRP A 803 22.67 28.81 82.87
C TRP A 803 21.94 29.29 81.62
N ILE A 804 21.46 30.54 81.61
CA ILE A 804 20.85 31.16 80.43
C ILE A 804 21.81 31.14 79.23
N ALA A 805 23.07 31.57 79.42
CA ALA A 805 24.08 31.57 78.34
C ALA A 805 24.35 30.16 77.77
N ILE A 806 24.39 29.12 78.61
CA ILE A 806 24.55 27.72 78.17
C ILE A 806 23.32 27.25 77.36
N CYS A 807 22.12 27.61 77.81
CA CYS A 807 20.88 27.23 77.12
C CYS A 807 20.70 27.99 75.79
N GLU A 808 21.08 29.27 75.72
CA GLU A 808 21.11 30.06 74.49
C GLU A 808 22.15 29.53 73.49
N ALA A 809 23.33 29.11 73.96
CA ALA A 809 24.32 28.43 73.12
C ALA A 809 23.78 27.11 72.52
N ARG A 810 23.03 26.32 73.31
CA ARG A 810 22.34 25.11 72.82
C ARG A 810 21.24 25.47 71.81
N TYR A 811 20.42 26.48 72.09
CA TYR A 811 19.37 26.96 71.18
C TYR A 811 19.96 27.33 69.82
N ASN A 812 21.00 28.18 69.80
CA ASN A 812 21.71 28.59 68.58
C ASN A 812 22.33 27.40 67.82
N GLN A 813 22.79 26.35 68.51
CA GLN A 813 23.31 25.14 67.86
C GLN A 813 22.20 24.29 67.23
N VAL A 814 21.06 24.15 67.90
CA VAL A 814 19.88 23.44 67.38
C VAL A 814 19.27 24.21 66.19
N GLU A 815 19.22 25.53 66.26
CA GLU A 815 18.74 26.39 65.16
C GLU A 815 19.62 26.23 63.91
N ARG A 816 20.95 26.24 64.05
CA ARG A 816 21.87 26.00 62.91
C ARG A 816 21.65 24.62 62.27
N LYS A 817 21.37 23.57 63.06
CA LYS A 817 21.01 22.24 62.54
C LYS A 817 19.67 22.26 61.81
N LEU A 818 18.67 22.98 62.33
CA LEU A 818 17.37 23.18 61.69
C LEU A 818 17.50 23.91 60.34
N GLN A 819 18.26 25.01 60.30
CA GLN A 819 18.54 25.76 59.07
C GLN A 819 19.28 24.89 58.04
N GLY A 820 20.20 24.01 58.47
CA GLY A 820 20.84 23.02 57.61
C GLY A 820 19.83 22.05 56.98
N LYS A 821 19.00 21.40 57.80
CA LYS A 821 17.99 20.44 57.32
C LYS A 821 16.91 21.08 56.46
N LEU A 822 16.54 22.34 56.70
CA LEU A 822 15.63 23.11 55.82
C LEU A 822 16.25 23.40 54.45
N ARG A 823 17.58 23.54 54.34
CA ARG A 823 18.31 23.66 53.06
C ARG A 823 18.40 22.31 52.33
N GLU A 824 18.53 21.20 53.05
CA GLU A 824 18.45 19.86 52.45
C GLU A 824 17.04 19.57 51.91
N HIS A 825 16.00 19.88 52.71
CA HIS A 825 14.58 19.75 52.33
C HIS A 825 14.24 20.55 51.07
N THR A 826 14.62 21.83 50.99
CA THR A 826 14.38 22.65 49.79
C THR A 826 15.17 22.16 48.56
N ARG A 827 16.38 21.61 48.74
CA ARG A 827 17.12 20.95 47.65
C ARG A 827 16.46 19.66 47.17
N LYS A 828 15.92 18.83 48.09
CA LYS A 828 15.19 17.60 47.72
C LYS A 828 13.87 17.92 47.02
N LEU A 829 13.09 18.89 47.51
CA LEU A 829 11.91 19.39 46.80
C LEU A 829 12.25 19.86 45.38
N ALA A 830 13.31 20.65 45.19
CA ALA A 830 13.74 21.07 43.86
C ALA A 830 14.20 19.88 42.97
N ARG A 831 14.76 18.80 43.53
CA ARG A 831 15.03 17.54 42.79
C ARG A 831 13.72 16.83 42.40
N ILE A 832 12.72 16.79 43.28
CA ILE A 832 11.41 16.16 43.05
C ILE A 832 10.61 16.94 41.99
N GLU A 833 10.64 18.28 42.01
CA GLU A 833 10.07 19.13 40.96
C GLU A 833 10.78 18.91 39.61
N LYS A 834 12.12 18.80 39.62
CA LYS A 834 12.89 18.48 38.40
C LYS A 834 12.55 17.08 37.87
N LEU A 835 12.47 16.06 38.73
CA LEU A 835 12.15 14.69 38.35
C LEU A 835 10.72 14.56 37.82
N SER A 836 9.71 15.13 38.48
CA SER A 836 8.33 15.14 37.96
C SER A 836 8.20 15.91 36.64
N GLY A 837 8.96 17.00 36.45
CA GLY A 837 9.10 17.67 35.16
C GLY A 837 9.71 16.76 34.08
N LEU A 838 10.78 16.04 34.40
CA LEU A 838 11.43 15.09 33.49
C LEU A 838 10.52 13.89 33.16
N ILE A 839 9.81 13.31 34.13
CA ILE A 839 8.82 12.25 33.92
C ILE A 839 7.74 12.74 32.95
N ARG A 840 7.22 13.96 33.12
CA ARG A 840 6.17 14.48 32.22
C ARG A 840 6.66 14.63 30.78
N VAL A 841 7.88 15.15 30.56
CA VAL A 841 8.47 15.25 29.21
C VAL A 841 8.81 13.87 28.64
N ALA A 842 9.33 12.95 29.47
CA ALA A 842 9.63 11.58 29.08
C ALA A 842 8.37 10.79 28.70
N ARG A 843 7.24 11.09 29.35
CA ARG A 843 5.93 10.53 29.03
C ARG A 843 5.28 11.20 27.80
N GLU A 844 5.35 12.53 27.68
CA GLU A 844 4.91 13.24 26.46
C GLU A 844 5.67 12.73 25.22
N THR A 845 6.94 12.34 25.37
CA THR A 845 7.70 11.69 24.28
C THR A 845 7.33 10.22 24.09
N LEU A 846 7.11 9.43 25.17
CA LEU A 846 6.63 8.05 25.05
C LEU A 846 5.25 7.97 24.37
N GLU A 847 4.26 8.78 24.78
CA GLU A 847 2.92 8.81 24.17
C GLU A 847 2.93 9.21 22.67
N ASN A 848 3.95 9.96 22.22
CA ASN A 848 4.16 10.26 20.80
C ASN A 848 4.92 9.16 20.04
N LEU A 849 5.76 8.37 20.72
CA LEU A 849 6.38 7.17 20.15
C LEU A 849 5.38 6.00 20.09
N ASP A 850 4.50 5.88 21.08
CA ASP A 850 3.45 4.84 21.16
C ASP A 850 2.52 4.88 19.96
N ARG A 851 2.08 6.08 19.55
CA ARG A 851 1.29 6.27 18.31
C ARG A 851 2.05 5.86 17.06
N ARG A 852 3.33 6.23 16.94
CA ARG A 852 4.17 5.85 15.80
C ARG A 852 4.46 4.34 15.76
N PHE A 853 4.54 3.70 16.92
CA PHE A 853 4.70 2.27 17.06
C PHE A 853 3.41 1.53 16.68
N ASP A 854 2.25 1.94 17.20
CA ASP A 854 0.92 1.46 16.76
C ASP A 854 0.74 1.64 15.23
N GLU A 855 1.15 2.79 14.66
CA GLU A 855 1.13 3.07 13.22
C GLU A 855 2.03 2.11 12.42
N GLN A 856 3.32 1.96 12.78
CA GLN A 856 4.24 1.10 12.02
C GLN A 856 4.00 -0.40 12.22
N VAL A 857 3.47 -0.83 13.37
CA VAL A 857 2.98 -2.21 13.56
C VAL A 857 1.69 -2.44 12.77
N GLY A 858 0.82 -1.43 12.65
CA GLY A 858 -0.34 -1.44 11.76
C GLY A 858 0.07 -1.63 10.30
N ASP A 859 0.99 -0.81 9.79
CA ASP A 859 1.54 -0.92 8.43
C ASP A 859 2.13 -2.32 8.18
N TYR A 860 2.93 -2.86 9.12
CA TYR A 860 3.49 -4.20 9.01
C TYR A 860 2.41 -5.29 9.02
N GLY A 861 1.40 -5.19 9.89
CA GLY A 861 0.27 -6.12 9.94
C GLY A 861 -0.61 -6.10 8.68
N VAL A 862 -0.68 -4.96 7.97
CA VAL A 862 -1.31 -4.88 6.64
C VAL A 862 -0.45 -5.60 5.60
N ALA A 863 0.87 -5.36 5.57
CA ALA A 863 1.79 -6.03 4.65
C ALA A 863 1.79 -7.57 4.81
N GLN A 864 1.67 -8.07 6.05
CA GLN A 864 1.52 -9.51 6.33
C GLN A 864 0.27 -10.10 5.66
N ARG A 865 -0.88 -9.43 5.78
CA ARG A 865 -2.15 -9.88 5.19
C ARG A 865 -2.12 -9.86 3.67
N LEU A 866 -1.49 -8.84 3.08
CA LEU A 866 -1.34 -8.74 1.63
C LEU A 866 -0.50 -9.91 1.06
N LEU A 867 0.49 -10.41 1.80
CA LEU A 867 1.25 -11.60 1.41
C LEU A 867 0.41 -12.88 1.52
N GLU A 868 -0.32 -13.06 2.64
CA GLU A 868 -1.24 -14.19 2.79
C GLU A 868 -2.28 -14.21 1.66
N GLU A 869 -2.73 -13.05 1.20
CA GLU A 869 -3.61 -12.91 0.05
C GLU A 869 -2.91 -13.19 -1.30
N ASP A 870 -1.74 -12.60 -1.58
CA ASP A 870 -0.99 -12.85 -2.83
C ASP A 870 -0.67 -14.33 -3.01
N TRP A 871 -0.06 -14.96 -2.00
CA TRP A 871 0.31 -16.38 -2.08
C TRP A 871 -0.93 -17.28 -2.27
N ARG A 872 -2.09 -16.90 -1.70
CA ARG A 872 -3.36 -17.58 -1.94
C ARG A 872 -3.89 -17.37 -3.36
N GLN A 873 -3.88 -16.13 -3.88
CA GLN A 873 -4.27 -15.85 -5.27
C GLN A 873 -3.37 -16.60 -6.26
N VAL A 874 -2.07 -16.70 -5.97
CA VAL A 874 -1.08 -17.45 -6.75
C VAL A 874 -1.34 -18.96 -6.70
N TYR A 875 -1.69 -19.51 -5.53
CA TYR A 875 -2.12 -20.91 -5.40
C TYR A 875 -3.40 -21.19 -6.21
N GLU A 876 -4.42 -20.34 -6.09
CA GLU A 876 -5.70 -20.50 -6.80
C GLU A 876 -5.51 -20.40 -8.33
N ARG A 877 -4.71 -19.44 -8.82
CA ARG A 877 -4.28 -19.34 -10.25
C ARG A 877 -3.49 -20.57 -10.70
N ASN A 878 -2.56 -21.07 -9.88
CA ASN A 878 -1.77 -22.26 -10.19
C ASN A 878 -2.62 -23.54 -10.26
N ARG A 879 -3.64 -23.65 -9.39
CA ARG A 879 -4.61 -24.75 -9.40
C ARG A 879 -5.51 -24.69 -10.63
N GLU A 880 -5.96 -23.50 -11.04
CA GLU A 880 -6.69 -23.28 -12.28
C GLU A 880 -5.83 -23.66 -13.51
N ARG A 881 -4.59 -23.14 -13.61
CA ARG A 881 -3.62 -23.48 -14.66
C ARG A 881 -3.42 -24.99 -14.77
N SER A 882 -3.21 -25.66 -13.63
CA SER A 882 -2.99 -27.10 -13.58
C SER A 882 -4.20 -27.88 -14.11
N ARG A 883 -5.42 -27.51 -13.69
CA ARG A 883 -6.67 -28.11 -14.18
C ARG A 883 -6.87 -27.92 -15.69
N ILE A 884 -6.58 -26.73 -16.24
CA ILE A 884 -6.71 -26.51 -17.69
C ILE A 884 -5.69 -27.37 -18.45
N LEU A 885 -4.47 -27.51 -17.93
CA LEU A 885 -3.39 -28.30 -18.56
C LEU A 885 -3.58 -29.83 -18.43
N THR A 886 -4.37 -30.33 -17.48
CA THR A 886 -4.73 -31.77 -17.38
C THR A 886 -6.06 -32.10 -18.06
N ASP A 887 -7.10 -31.29 -17.84
CA ASP A 887 -8.49 -31.64 -18.16
C ASP A 887 -9.03 -30.84 -19.37
N GLY A 888 -8.49 -29.65 -19.62
CA GLY A 888 -8.97 -28.71 -20.65
C GLY A 888 -8.35 -28.91 -22.05
N VAL A 889 -7.38 -29.82 -22.18
CA VAL A 889 -6.68 -30.08 -23.46
C VAL A 889 -7.55 -30.93 -24.38
N VAL A 890 -8.22 -30.27 -25.33
CA VAL A 890 -9.10 -30.88 -26.34
C VAL A 890 -8.31 -31.75 -27.33
N GLY A 891 -7.04 -31.42 -27.58
CA GLY A 891 -6.17 -32.21 -28.44
C GLY A 891 -4.70 -31.81 -28.36
N LEU A 892 -3.83 -32.77 -28.65
CA LEU A 892 -2.39 -32.56 -28.70
C LEU A 892 -1.92 -32.60 -30.16
N TYR A 893 -1.24 -31.54 -30.59
CA TYR A 893 -0.70 -31.43 -31.95
C TYR A 893 0.77 -31.03 -31.89
N TYR A 894 1.47 -31.09 -33.01
CA TYR A 894 2.90 -30.78 -33.06
C TYR A 894 3.34 -30.17 -34.37
N VAL A 895 4.44 -29.41 -34.31
CA VAL A 895 5.02 -28.61 -35.39
C VAL A 895 6.54 -28.59 -35.29
N ARG A 896 7.25 -28.81 -36.40
CA ARG A 896 8.71 -28.62 -36.51
C ARG A 896 9.06 -27.13 -36.39
N VAL A 897 9.88 -26.80 -35.39
CA VAL A 897 10.38 -25.44 -35.12
C VAL A 897 11.41 -25.05 -36.19
N ARG A 898 11.44 -23.77 -36.57
CA ARG A 898 12.53 -23.24 -37.43
C ARG A 898 13.80 -23.08 -36.60
N GLN A 899 14.96 -23.36 -37.18
CA GLN A 899 16.26 -23.17 -36.50
C GLN A 899 16.55 -21.68 -36.18
N THR A 900 15.88 -20.75 -36.86
CA THR A 900 15.72 -19.35 -36.42
C THR A 900 14.50 -19.25 -35.48
N PRO A 901 14.66 -18.84 -34.21
CA PRO A 901 13.55 -18.81 -33.26
C PRO A 901 12.56 -17.69 -33.58
N VAL A 902 11.31 -18.07 -33.88
CA VAL A 902 10.17 -17.14 -33.88
C VAL A 902 9.64 -17.05 -32.45
N SER A 903 10.45 -16.42 -31.60
CA SER A 903 10.20 -16.23 -30.15
C SER A 903 10.13 -14.76 -29.77
N LEU A 904 9.58 -13.94 -30.67
CA LEU A 904 8.74 -12.83 -30.25
C LEU A 904 7.30 -13.36 -30.23
N THR A 905 6.54 -12.99 -29.21
CA THR A 905 5.08 -12.98 -29.31
C THR A 905 4.69 -12.14 -30.52
N LEU A 906 3.57 -12.48 -31.20
CA LEU A 906 2.97 -11.46 -32.05
C LEU A 906 2.53 -10.33 -31.12
N ALA A 907 2.90 -9.09 -31.47
CA ALA A 907 2.32 -7.92 -30.85
C ALA A 907 0.79 -7.95 -31.05
N ASP A 908 0.06 -7.31 -30.13
CA ASP A 908 -1.39 -7.10 -30.23
C ASP A 908 -1.78 -6.74 -31.68
N PRO A 909 -2.71 -7.48 -32.34
CA PRO A 909 -2.94 -7.37 -33.79
C PRO A 909 -3.35 -6.00 -34.32
N LEU A 910 -3.61 -5.01 -33.45
CA LEU A 910 -3.44 -3.60 -33.79
C LEU A 910 -2.48 -2.93 -32.78
N PRO A 911 -1.20 -2.69 -33.11
CA PRO A 911 -0.40 -1.73 -32.37
C PRO A 911 -1.11 -0.36 -32.36
N LEU A 912 -0.85 0.45 -31.33
CA LEU A 912 -1.33 1.83 -31.22
C LEU A 912 -1.00 2.57 -32.53
N ARG A 913 -1.94 3.39 -33.05
CA ARG A 913 -1.84 3.91 -34.43
C ARG A 913 -0.68 4.89 -34.65
N HIS A 914 -0.05 5.35 -33.57
CA HIS A 914 1.16 6.16 -33.59
C HIS A 914 2.37 5.32 -33.12
N TYR A 915 3.38 5.23 -33.97
CA TYR A 915 4.68 4.61 -33.69
C TYR A 915 5.81 5.65 -33.56
N SER A 916 5.61 6.88 -34.06
CA SER A 916 6.57 7.98 -33.94
C SER A 916 5.94 9.29 -33.42
N GLU A 917 6.76 10.10 -32.75
CA GLU A 917 6.47 11.49 -32.33
C GLU A 917 6.07 12.42 -33.50
N SER A 918 6.27 11.99 -34.75
CA SER A 918 5.99 12.75 -35.97
C SER A 918 4.73 12.31 -36.73
N ASP A 919 4.06 11.26 -36.25
CA ASP A 919 2.90 10.64 -36.90
C ASP A 919 1.68 11.58 -36.94
N PRO A 920 0.71 11.36 -37.87
CA PRO A 920 -0.56 12.05 -37.86
C PRO A 920 -1.36 11.77 -36.58
N VAL A 921 -2.29 12.67 -36.26
CA VAL A 921 -3.15 12.56 -35.07
C VAL A 921 -4.00 11.28 -35.16
N PRO A 922 -4.03 10.41 -34.14
CA PRO A 922 -4.65 9.10 -34.25
C PRO A 922 -6.18 9.18 -34.29
N GLY A 923 -6.78 8.62 -35.35
CA GLY A 923 -8.23 8.44 -35.45
C GLY A 923 -9.04 9.65 -35.93
N CYS A 924 -8.39 10.72 -36.36
CA CYS A 924 -9.03 11.96 -36.82
C CYS A 924 -8.93 12.11 -38.33
N ASP A 925 -9.97 12.64 -38.97
CA ASP A 925 -9.92 13.02 -40.38
C ASP A 925 -9.05 14.27 -40.57
N TRP A 926 -8.31 14.30 -41.68
CA TRP A 926 -7.26 15.28 -41.98
C TRP A 926 -7.68 16.32 -43.04
N ASP A 927 -8.88 16.17 -43.62
CA ASP A 927 -9.52 17.11 -44.55
C ASP A 927 -10.53 18.05 -43.86
N THR A 928 -10.78 17.89 -42.56
CA THR A 928 -11.68 18.73 -41.76
C THR A 928 -10.92 19.84 -41.04
N ASP A 929 -11.24 21.10 -41.36
CA ASP A 929 -10.78 22.27 -40.58
C ASP A 929 -11.29 22.18 -39.13
N ALA A 930 -10.36 22.27 -38.17
CA ALA A 930 -10.66 22.15 -36.75
C ALA A 930 -10.97 23.51 -36.09
N GLU A 931 -12.24 23.75 -35.74
CA GLU A 931 -12.65 24.91 -34.94
C GLU A 931 -12.77 24.53 -33.45
N LEU A 932 -12.05 25.25 -32.58
CA LEU A 932 -12.16 25.05 -31.12
C LEU A 932 -13.23 25.98 -30.51
N PRO A 933 -13.98 25.53 -29.48
CA PRO A 933 -14.89 26.38 -28.72
C PRO A 933 -14.16 27.56 -28.05
N ALA A 934 -14.74 28.76 -28.14
CA ALA A 934 -14.16 30.01 -27.64
C ALA A 934 -13.96 30.05 -26.10
N GLU A 935 -14.59 29.13 -25.36
CA GLU A 935 -14.37 28.89 -23.94
C GLU A 935 -12.99 28.28 -23.68
N LEU A 936 -12.50 27.46 -24.62
CA LEU A 936 -11.25 26.72 -24.55
C LEU A 936 -10.04 27.49 -25.10
N ASP A 937 -10.26 28.52 -25.93
CA ASP A 937 -9.25 29.45 -26.47
C ASP A 937 -8.17 29.86 -25.46
N ASN A 938 -8.59 30.17 -24.22
CA ASN A 938 -7.68 30.66 -23.18
C ASN A 938 -6.70 29.60 -22.69
N PHE A 939 -7.11 28.32 -22.71
CA PHE A 939 -6.28 27.18 -22.33
C PHE A 939 -5.39 26.74 -23.49
N PHE A 940 -5.92 26.71 -24.72
CA PHE A 940 -5.10 26.42 -25.91
C PHE A 940 -4.07 27.52 -26.16
N SER A 941 -4.43 28.78 -25.92
CA SER A 941 -3.49 29.91 -25.88
C SER A 941 -2.37 29.71 -24.86
N ALA A 942 -2.59 29.02 -23.74
CA ALA A 942 -1.53 28.71 -22.78
C ALA A 942 -0.61 27.58 -23.29
N VAL A 943 -1.18 26.55 -23.92
CA VAL A 943 -0.40 25.48 -24.58
C VAL A 943 0.54 26.06 -25.65
N THR A 944 0.09 27.02 -26.46
CA THR A 944 0.95 27.68 -27.46
C THR A 944 2.03 28.60 -26.87
N GLU A 945 2.04 28.86 -25.56
CA GLU A 945 3.14 29.56 -24.87
C GLU A 945 4.20 28.63 -24.24
N ILE A 946 4.05 27.30 -24.35
CA ILE A 946 5.06 26.33 -23.91
C ILE A 946 6.39 26.57 -24.65
N PRO A 947 7.54 26.62 -23.95
CA PRO A 947 8.87 26.82 -24.54
C PRO A 947 9.29 25.79 -25.59
N MET A 948 10.14 26.21 -26.54
CA MET A 948 10.72 25.34 -27.57
C MET A 948 11.53 24.16 -27.00
N ASP A 949 12.16 24.31 -25.83
CA ASP A 949 13.02 23.27 -25.22
C ASP A 949 12.23 22.04 -24.69
N ASP A 950 10.90 22.19 -24.50
CA ASP A 950 10.00 21.13 -24.00
C ASP A 950 9.38 20.27 -25.11
N TRP A 951 9.21 20.81 -26.32
CA TRP A 951 8.58 20.11 -27.45
C TRP A 951 9.55 19.16 -28.15
N ALA A 952 9.21 17.87 -28.23
CA ALA A 952 10.10 16.83 -28.76
C ALA A 952 10.53 17.10 -30.22
N GLY A 953 9.54 17.30 -31.11
CA GLY A 953 9.77 17.59 -32.52
C GLY A 953 10.45 18.94 -32.83
N LEU A 954 10.55 19.86 -31.86
CA LEU A 954 11.23 21.15 -32.05
C LEU A 954 12.63 21.21 -31.40
N TYR A 955 12.91 20.39 -30.39
CA TYR A 955 14.18 20.39 -29.64
C TYR A 955 15.43 20.29 -30.53
N GLN A 956 15.40 19.45 -31.56
CA GLN A 956 16.53 19.27 -32.49
C GLN A 956 16.78 20.50 -33.38
N LEU A 957 15.81 21.43 -33.47
CA LEU A 957 15.84 22.58 -34.38
C LEU A 957 16.46 23.84 -33.76
N LYS A 958 16.93 23.80 -32.51
CA LYS A 958 17.55 24.95 -31.80
C LYS A 958 18.58 25.75 -32.62
N PRO A 959 19.47 25.14 -33.44
CA PRO A 959 20.42 25.90 -34.26
C PRO A 959 19.74 26.80 -35.31
N LYS A 960 18.49 26.51 -35.69
CA LYS A 960 17.67 27.27 -36.66
C LYS A 960 16.92 28.46 -36.04
N LEU A 961 17.11 28.74 -34.75
CA LEU A 961 16.55 29.92 -34.10
C LEU A 961 16.96 31.22 -34.81
N PRO A 962 16.10 32.27 -34.80
CA PRO A 962 16.43 33.54 -35.44
C PRO A 962 17.71 34.16 -34.87
N PRO A 963 18.46 34.95 -35.66
CA PRO A 963 19.72 35.54 -35.24
C PRO A 963 19.53 36.56 -34.10
N PHE A 964 20.54 36.66 -33.22
CA PHE A 964 20.46 37.39 -31.94
C PHE A 964 19.96 38.83 -32.03
N HIS A 965 20.23 39.55 -33.13
CA HIS A 965 19.74 40.91 -33.35
C HIS A 965 18.21 41.03 -33.42
N LYS A 966 17.48 39.92 -33.58
CA LYS A 966 16.01 39.89 -33.54
C LYS A 966 15.45 39.68 -32.13
N PHE A 967 16.24 39.23 -31.16
CA PHE A 967 15.73 38.83 -29.84
C PHE A 967 15.05 39.98 -29.10
N GLU A 968 15.57 41.21 -29.18
CA GLU A 968 14.92 42.38 -28.58
C GLU A 968 13.53 42.67 -29.18
N TYR A 969 13.39 42.54 -30.50
CA TYR A 969 12.09 42.69 -31.19
C TYR A 969 11.11 41.56 -30.81
N LEU A 970 11.58 40.32 -30.70
CA LEU A 970 10.75 39.20 -30.24
C LEU A 970 10.34 39.38 -28.77
N GLU A 971 11.22 39.89 -27.92
CA GLU A 971 10.89 40.20 -26.53
C GLU A 971 9.82 41.29 -26.42
N GLN A 972 9.87 42.32 -27.27
CA GLN A 972 8.84 43.35 -27.34
C GLN A 972 7.48 42.78 -27.78
N LEU A 973 7.44 41.97 -28.84
CA LEU A 973 6.21 41.29 -29.30
C LEU A 973 5.63 40.37 -28.21
N ARG A 974 6.50 39.54 -27.60
CA ARG A 974 6.14 38.63 -26.51
C ARG A 974 5.54 39.39 -25.32
N ARG A 975 6.22 40.45 -24.84
CA ARG A 975 5.72 41.30 -23.74
C ARG A 975 4.36 41.93 -24.07
N ALA A 976 4.17 42.44 -25.28
CA ALA A 976 2.88 42.98 -25.71
C ALA A 976 1.76 41.91 -25.71
N ARG A 977 2.06 40.68 -26.18
CA ARG A 977 1.13 39.55 -26.17
C ARG A 977 0.73 39.14 -24.75
N PHE A 978 1.69 39.01 -23.83
CA PHE A 978 1.43 38.71 -22.41
C PHE A 978 0.73 39.85 -21.65
N GLN A 979 0.83 41.11 -22.10
CA GLN A 979 0.04 42.23 -21.56
C GLN A 979 -1.42 42.22 -22.04
N ALA A 980 -1.68 41.83 -23.30
CA ALA A 980 -3.03 41.77 -23.86
C ALA A 980 -3.87 40.57 -23.37
N ARG A 981 -3.24 39.39 -23.23
CA ARG A 981 -3.89 38.14 -22.77
C ARG A 981 -4.74 38.28 -21.48
N PRO A 982 -4.25 38.85 -20.36
CA PRO A 982 -5.04 39.00 -19.13
C PRO A 982 -6.21 40.00 -19.21
N GLN A 983 -6.31 40.79 -20.30
CA GLN A 983 -7.44 41.68 -20.53
C GLN A 983 -8.61 40.94 -21.21
N LYS A 984 -8.34 40.07 -22.21
CA LYS A 984 -9.37 39.21 -22.84
C LYS A 984 -10.15 38.40 -21.78
N ILE A 985 -9.41 37.83 -20.83
CA ILE A 985 -9.93 37.00 -19.73
C ILE A 985 -11.02 37.69 -18.89
N ARG A 986 -11.00 39.02 -18.76
CA ARG A 986 -11.95 39.76 -17.92
C ARG A 986 -13.25 40.19 -18.63
N LEU A 987 -13.32 40.06 -19.95
CA LEU A 987 -14.44 40.60 -20.74
C LEU A 987 -15.61 39.63 -20.89
N ASN A 988 -15.36 38.32 -20.83
CA ASN A 988 -16.38 37.29 -21.05
C ASN A 988 -17.14 36.89 -19.76
N SER A 989 -17.33 37.79 -18.78
CA SER A 989 -17.96 37.45 -17.49
C SER A 989 -19.49 37.33 -17.56
N GLY A 990 -19.99 36.47 -18.46
CA GLY A 990 -21.40 36.07 -18.55
C GLY A 990 -21.80 35.12 -17.42
N GLY A 991 -23.08 35.10 -17.05
CA GLY A 991 -23.60 34.36 -15.89
C GLY A 991 -23.72 32.84 -16.06
N ASP A 992 -22.90 32.21 -16.90
CA ASP A 992 -23.04 30.80 -17.28
C ASP A 992 -22.32 29.84 -16.33
N THR A 993 -22.99 28.72 -16.03
CA THR A 993 -22.51 27.68 -15.10
C THR A 993 -21.20 27.03 -15.55
N LEU A 994 -20.96 26.99 -16.86
CA LEU A 994 -19.71 26.52 -17.47
C LEU A 994 -18.50 27.34 -17.01
N GLN A 995 -18.63 28.67 -16.98
CA GLN A 995 -17.53 29.55 -16.59
C GLN A 995 -17.22 29.46 -15.09
N ALA A 996 -18.23 29.20 -14.26
CA ALA A 996 -18.02 28.93 -12.84
C ALA A 996 -17.14 27.68 -12.62
N ARG A 997 -17.45 26.55 -13.29
CA ARG A 997 -16.66 25.31 -13.20
C ARG A 997 -15.22 25.47 -13.72
N LEU A 998 -15.04 26.16 -14.85
CA LEU A 998 -13.70 26.39 -15.41
C LEU A 998 -12.84 27.35 -14.56
N GLN A 999 -13.42 28.07 -13.59
CA GLN A 999 -12.70 29.13 -12.87
C GLN A 999 -11.49 28.62 -12.06
N THR A 1000 -11.53 27.39 -11.54
CA THR A 1000 -10.41 26.77 -10.80
C THR A 1000 -9.21 26.51 -11.72
N VAL A 1001 -9.43 25.77 -12.80
CA VAL A 1001 -8.44 25.46 -13.85
C VAL A 1001 -7.92 26.74 -14.50
N HIS A 1002 -8.78 27.74 -14.68
CA HIS A 1002 -8.40 29.02 -15.25
C HIS A 1002 -7.42 29.80 -14.36
N ARG A 1003 -7.63 29.83 -13.04
CA ARG A 1003 -6.66 30.44 -12.08
C ARG A 1003 -5.31 29.72 -12.09
N GLN A 1004 -5.33 28.38 -12.12
CA GLN A 1004 -4.10 27.58 -12.26
C GLN A 1004 -3.36 27.93 -13.57
N THR A 1005 -4.08 28.00 -14.69
CA THR A 1005 -3.51 28.34 -16.02
C THR A 1005 -2.98 29.77 -16.07
N GLN A 1006 -3.65 30.73 -15.44
CA GLN A 1006 -3.18 32.11 -15.34
C GLN A 1006 -1.83 32.23 -14.61
N SER A 1007 -1.60 31.42 -13.57
CA SER A 1007 -0.31 31.43 -12.85
C SER A 1007 0.86 30.89 -13.67
N LEU A 1008 0.64 29.87 -14.51
CA LEU A 1008 1.63 29.35 -15.47
C LEU A 1008 1.99 30.42 -16.51
N VAL A 1009 0.98 31.07 -17.09
CA VAL A 1009 1.15 32.18 -18.05
C VAL A 1009 1.91 33.36 -17.43
N GLN A 1010 1.72 33.64 -16.14
CA GLN A 1010 2.50 34.65 -15.41
C GLN A 1010 3.96 34.25 -15.19
N GLN A 1011 4.24 32.96 -14.93
CA GLN A 1011 5.62 32.46 -14.81
C GLN A 1011 6.38 32.61 -16.14
N TRP A 1012 5.78 32.20 -17.26
CA TRP A 1012 6.40 32.34 -18.58
C TRP A 1012 6.52 33.79 -19.08
N ALA A 1013 5.67 34.70 -18.59
CA ALA A 1013 5.79 36.14 -18.82
C ALA A 1013 6.99 36.78 -18.08
N GLY A 1014 7.48 36.15 -17.01
CA GLY A 1014 8.70 36.55 -16.30
C GLY A 1014 10.01 36.14 -16.99
N LEU A 1015 9.94 35.23 -17.99
CA LEU A 1015 11.11 34.80 -18.75
C LEU A 1015 11.50 35.88 -19.78
N THR A 1016 12.77 36.28 -19.74
CA THR A 1016 13.36 37.33 -20.59
C THR A 1016 14.45 36.75 -21.48
N LEU A 1017 14.64 37.31 -22.67
CA LEU A 1017 15.60 36.74 -23.64
C LEU A 1017 17.05 37.05 -23.25
N PRO A 1018 17.98 36.08 -23.41
CA PRO A 1018 19.36 36.26 -23.00
C PRO A 1018 20.06 37.29 -23.90
N ARG A 1019 20.70 38.28 -23.27
CA ARG A 1019 21.70 39.11 -23.97
C ARG A 1019 22.89 38.24 -24.40
N PHE A 1020 23.54 38.61 -25.50
CA PHE A 1020 24.73 37.91 -25.98
C PHE A 1020 25.93 38.27 -25.09
N THR A 1021 26.49 37.28 -24.39
CA THR A 1021 27.57 37.45 -23.39
C THR A 1021 28.74 36.51 -23.62
N ASP A 1022 28.47 35.19 -23.69
CA ASP A 1022 29.53 34.17 -23.50
C ASP A 1022 29.81 33.34 -24.76
N SER A 1023 28.76 32.74 -25.36
CA SER A 1023 28.90 31.97 -26.61
C SER A 1023 27.57 31.82 -27.35
N SER A 1024 27.62 31.77 -28.68
CA SER A 1024 26.43 31.67 -29.55
C SER A 1024 25.55 30.46 -29.24
N VAL A 1025 26.17 29.29 -29.02
CA VAL A 1025 25.46 28.03 -28.71
C VAL A 1025 24.74 28.13 -27.36
N GLN A 1026 25.39 28.68 -26.33
CA GLN A 1026 24.75 28.86 -25.02
C GLN A 1026 23.66 29.93 -25.05
N THR A 1027 23.83 31.02 -25.81
CA THR A 1027 22.78 32.04 -26.00
C THR A 1027 21.58 31.48 -26.77
N GLN A 1028 21.78 30.63 -27.80
CA GLN A 1028 20.68 29.92 -28.46
C GLN A 1028 19.98 28.92 -27.52
N ALA A 1029 20.73 28.13 -26.75
CA ALA A 1029 20.15 27.19 -25.78
C ALA A 1029 19.34 27.90 -24.69
N LYS A 1030 19.86 29.01 -24.14
CA LYS A 1030 19.12 29.86 -23.19
C LYS A 1030 17.87 30.48 -23.83
N ALA A 1031 17.90 30.85 -25.11
CA ALA A 1031 16.74 31.42 -25.82
C ALA A 1031 15.66 30.37 -26.14
N ALA A 1032 16.01 29.11 -26.39
CA ALA A 1032 15.07 28.02 -26.61
C ALA A 1032 14.15 27.75 -25.40
N ARG A 1033 14.62 28.07 -24.19
CA ARG A 1033 13.84 27.99 -22.93
C ARG A 1033 12.89 29.17 -22.71
N VAL A 1034 12.95 30.18 -23.57
CA VAL A 1034 12.11 31.38 -23.47
C VAL A 1034 11.12 31.43 -24.64
N LEU A 1035 11.61 31.29 -25.88
CA LEU A 1035 10.77 31.37 -27.08
C LEU A 1035 9.73 30.25 -27.09
N SER A 1036 8.46 30.62 -27.20
CA SER A 1036 7.33 29.68 -27.23
C SER A 1036 6.96 29.19 -28.63
N LEU A 1037 6.10 28.18 -28.71
CA LEU A 1037 5.53 27.71 -29.98
C LEU A 1037 4.92 28.85 -30.81
N GLU A 1038 4.16 29.74 -30.16
CA GLU A 1038 3.55 30.91 -30.81
C GLU A 1038 4.61 31.94 -31.27
N ASP A 1039 5.68 32.16 -30.51
CA ASP A 1039 6.81 33.00 -30.96
C ASP A 1039 7.44 32.44 -32.25
N LEU A 1040 7.59 31.13 -32.36
CA LEU A 1040 8.19 30.46 -33.53
C LEU A 1040 7.25 30.44 -34.73
N ALA A 1041 5.96 30.19 -34.53
CA ALA A 1041 4.93 30.22 -35.57
C ALA A 1041 4.76 31.64 -36.18
N GLN A 1042 4.97 32.69 -35.37
CA GLN A 1042 4.92 34.08 -35.81
C GLN A 1042 6.24 34.57 -36.44
N SER A 1043 7.41 34.12 -35.96
CA SER A 1043 8.71 34.78 -36.28
C SER A 1043 9.85 33.90 -36.79
N GLY A 1044 9.67 32.57 -36.86
CA GLY A 1044 10.73 31.63 -37.20
C GLY A 1044 11.25 31.72 -38.64
N GLN A 1045 12.47 31.21 -38.86
CA GLN A 1045 12.99 30.92 -40.21
C GLN A 1045 12.12 29.84 -40.88
N GLY A 1046 11.96 29.89 -42.20
CA GLY A 1046 10.89 29.19 -42.94
C GLY A 1046 10.63 27.73 -42.56
N SER A 1047 11.66 26.89 -42.39
CA SER A 1047 11.46 25.48 -41.97
C SER A 1047 11.00 25.37 -40.51
N LEU A 1048 11.61 26.14 -39.60
CA LEU A 1048 11.24 26.15 -38.17
C LEU A 1048 9.82 26.69 -37.99
N ARG A 1049 9.47 27.75 -38.73
CA ARG A 1049 8.12 28.32 -38.74
C ARG A 1049 7.09 27.30 -39.24
N LYS A 1050 7.34 26.62 -40.37
CA LYS A 1050 6.43 25.58 -40.86
C LYS A 1050 6.26 24.44 -39.86
N GLN A 1051 7.35 23.98 -39.23
CA GLN A 1051 7.28 22.91 -38.22
C GLN A 1051 6.52 23.35 -36.95
N ALA A 1052 6.65 24.61 -36.52
CA ALA A 1052 5.87 25.17 -35.41
C ALA A 1052 4.38 25.33 -35.76
N GLN A 1053 4.06 25.79 -36.98
CA GLN A 1053 2.68 25.89 -37.46
C GLN A 1053 2.01 24.52 -37.56
N THR A 1054 2.64 23.54 -38.20
CA THR A 1054 2.10 22.17 -38.32
C THR A 1054 2.00 21.44 -36.98
N LEU A 1055 2.85 21.75 -36.00
CA LEU A 1055 2.66 21.24 -34.64
C LEU A 1055 1.41 21.87 -33.99
N ARG A 1056 1.23 23.19 -34.08
CA ARG A 1056 0.02 23.87 -33.59
C ARG A 1056 -1.25 23.34 -34.26
N GLU A 1057 -1.27 23.27 -35.59
CA GLU A 1057 -2.38 22.74 -36.40
C GLU A 1057 -2.81 21.34 -35.93
N ARG A 1058 -1.85 20.44 -35.68
CA ARG A 1058 -2.12 19.08 -35.16
C ARG A 1058 -2.62 19.07 -33.71
N LEU A 1059 -2.14 19.95 -32.84
CA LEU A 1059 -2.68 20.09 -31.47
C LEU A 1059 -4.13 20.59 -31.50
N GLU A 1060 -4.44 21.55 -32.38
CA GLU A 1060 -5.77 22.11 -32.61
C GLU A 1060 -6.74 21.01 -33.10
N GLN A 1061 -6.32 20.23 -34.11
CA GLN A 1061 -7.02 19.06 -34.63
C GLN A 1061 -7.23 17.95 -33.58
N CYS A 1062 -6.20 17.63 -32.78
CA CYS A 1062 -6.27 16.63 -31.72
C CYS A 1062 -7.30 17.00 -30.65
N LEU A 1063 -7.45 18.30 -30.32
CA LEU A 1063 -8.41 18.76 -29.33
C LEU A 1063 -9.85 18.74 -29.86
N ALA A 1064 -10.09 19.16 -31.10
CA ALA A 1064 -11.41 19.05 -31.72
C ALA A 1064 -11.87 17.58 -31.79
N CYS A 1065 -11.01 16.71 -32.32
CA CYS A 1065 -11.23 15.27 -32.39
C CYS A 1065 -11.42 14.62 -31.00
N LEU A 1066 -10.68 15.04 -29.97
CA LEU A 1066 -10.88 14.59 -28.59
C LEU A 1066 -12.24 15.05 -28.02
N LEU A 1067 -12.73 16.23 -28.39
CA LEU A 1067 -14.08 16.68 -28.02
C LEU A 1067 -15.17 15.85 -28.72
N ASP A 1068 -14.98 15.47 -29.99
CA ASP A 1068 -15.90 14.57 -30.71
C ASP A 1068 -15.94 13.17 -30.09
N GLN A 1069 -14.78 12.57 -29.80
CA GLN A 1069 -14.71 11.26 -29.14
C GLN A 1069 -15.29 11.32 -27.72
N LEU A 1070 -15.01 12.37 -26.94
CA LEU A 1070 -15.68 12.61 -25.66
C LEU A 1070 -17.19 12.74 -25.84
N ALA A 1071 -17.64 13.46 -26.87
CA ALA A 1071 -19.05 13.63 -27.14
C ALA A 1071 -19.73 12.28 -27.36
N LEU A 1072 -19.12 11.32 -28.08
CA LEU A 1072 -19.71 9.99 -28.30
C LEU A 1072 -20.09 9.27 -26.99
N LEU A 1073 -19.31 9.45 -25.93
CA LEU A 1073 -19.48 8.74 -24.65
C LEU A 1073 -20.73 9.14 -23.83
N PRO A 1074 -21.18 8.28 -22.90
CA PRO A 1074 -22.32 8.56 -22.01
C PRO A 1074 -22.17 9.84 -21.19
N GLY A 1075 -23.27 10.61 -21.10
CA GLY A 1075 -23.31 11.87 -20.34
C GLY A 1075 -23.04 11.70 -18.83
N SER A 1076 -23.35 10.53 -18.25
CA SER A 1076 -23.03 10.18 -16.87
C SER A 1076 -21.52 10.10 -16.63
N ILE A 1077 -20.80 9.40 -17.50
CA ILE A 1077 -19.35 9.21 -17.45
C ILE A 1077 -18.65 10.56 -17.71
N ARG A 1078 -19.09 11.31 -18.74
CA ARG A 1078 -18.63 12.68 -18.97
C ARG A 1078 -18.83 13.60 -17.76
N LEU A 1079 -19.97 13.52 -17.07
CA LEU A 1079 -20.24 14.32 -15.87
C LEU A 1079 -19.29 13.95 -14.72
N GLN A 1080 -19.06 12.66 -14.49
CA GLN A 1080 -18.14 12.16 -13.46
C GLN A 1080 -16.69 12.60 -13.74
N TRP A 1081 -16.22 12.45 -14.98
CA TRP A 1081 -14.88 12.91 -15.38
C TRP A 1081 -14.73 14.43 -15.32
N GLY A 1082 -15.78 15.19 -15.68
CA GLY A 1082 -15.80 16.65 -15.52
C GLY A 1082 -15.69 17.09 -14.07
N GLN A 1083 -16.43 16.46 -13.15
CA GLN A 1083 -16.33 16.73 -11.71
C GLN A 1083 -14.94 16.40 -11.16
N LEU A 1084 -14.35 15.26 -11.55
CA LEU A 1084 -13.00 14.88 -11.12
C LEU A 1084 -11.90 15.73 -11.78
N ALA A 1085 -12.16 16.34 -12.93
CA ALA A 1085 -11.32 17.35 -13.54
C ALA A 1085 -11.42 18.71 -12.82
N GLU A 1086 -12.62 19.12 -12.41
CA GLU A 1086 -12.87 20.33 -11.61
C GLU A 1086 -12.16 20.24 -10.24
N ASP A 1087 -12.29 19.10 -9.56
CA ASP A 1087 -11.63 18.75 -8.29
C ASP A 1087 -10.10 18.50 -8.38
N ASP A 1088 -9.52 18.43 -9.59
CA ASP A 1088 -8.11 18.07 -9.87
C ASP A 1088 -7.71 16.66 -9.35
N ARG A 1089 -8.67 15.72 -9.35
CA ARG A 1089 -8.52 14.34 -8.86
C ARG A 1089 -8.29 13.29 -9.95
N ILE A 1090 -8.60 13.61 -11.21
CA ILE A 1090 -8.44 12.69 -12.34
C ILE A 1090 -6.97 12.61 -12.82
N ARG A 1091 -6.45 11.40 -13.01
CA ARG A 1091 -5.09 11.17 -13.57
C ARG A 1091 -5.09 11.35 -15.08
N VAL A 1092 -5.06 12.61 -15.53
CA VAL A 1092 -5.19 13.00 -16.94
C VAL A 1092 -4.20 12.27 -17.86
N GLU A 1093 -2.95 12.09 -17.43
CA GLU A 1093 -1.89 11.40 -18.22
C GLU A 1093 -2.09 9.87 -18.33
N GLN A 1094 -3.02 9.28 -17.57
CA GLN A 1094 -3.22 7.83 -17.47
C GLN A 1094 -4.70 7.47 -17.62
N VAL A 1095 -5.19 7.41 -18.86
CA VAL A 1095 -6.61 7.13 -19.18
C VAL A 1095 -7.10 5.79 -18.62
N SER A 1096 -6.23 4.79 -18.54
CA SER A 1096 -6.53 3.48 -17.92
C SER A 1096 -6.85 3.54 -16.41
N TRP A 1097 -6.64 4.68 -15.74
CA TRP A 1097 -7.00 4.93 -14.35
C TRP A 1097 -8.24 5.81 -14.20
N TRP A 1098 -8.97 6.10 -15.29
CA TRP A 1098 -10.19 6.92 -15.22
C TRP A 1098 -11.38 6.07 -14.76
N PRO A 1099 -12.13 6.49 -13.72
CA PRO A 1099 -13.19 5.67 -13.15
C PRO A 1099 -14.37 5.54 -14.14
N GLY A 1100 -14.91 4.33 -14.27
CA GLY A 1100 -15.99 4.03 -15.21
C GLY A 1100 -15.52 3.71 -16.65
N LEU A 1101 -14.21 3.59 -16.91
CA LEU A 1101 -13.70 3.21 -18.24
C LEU A 1101 -14.31 1.90 -18.76
N GLU A 1102 -14.44 0.88 -17.90
CA GLU A 1102 -15.07 -0.40 -18.23
C GLU A 1102 -16.51 -0.27 -18.75
N GLN A 1103 -17.25 0.72 -18.27
CA GLN A 1103 -18.63 1.00 -18.73
C GLN A 1103 -18.61 1.71 -20.08
N ALA A 1104 -17.68 2.65 -20.27
CA ALA A 1104 -17.49 3.32 -21.56
C ALA A 1104 -17.01 2.36 -22.67
N GLU A 1105 -16.16 1.37 -22.33
CA GLU A 1105 -15.67 0.34 -23.25
C GLU A 1105 -16.77 -0.66 -23.64
N GLN A 1106 -17.71 -0.95 -22.75
CA GLN A 1106 -18.91 -1.76 -23.06
C GLN A 1106 -19.86 -1.05 -24.02
N ASP A 1107 -19.98 0.28 -23.92
CA ASP A 1107 -20.84 1.10 -24.80
C ASP A 1107 -20.20 1.38 -26.19
N ASP A 1108 -18.94 1.87 -26.23
CA ASP A 1108 -18.17 2.02 -27.48
C ASP A 1108 -16.64 1.93 -27.26
N PHE A 1109 -16.13 0.71 -27.34
CA PHE A 1109 -14.70 0.37 -27.32
C PHE A 1109 -13.84 1.15 -28.34
N ASN A 1110 -14.39 1.55 -29.49
CA ASN A 1110 -13.60 2.29 -30.50
C ASN A 1110 -13.42 3.75 -30.07
N ALA A 1111 -14.47 4.37 -29.50
CA ALA A 1111 -14.39 5.73 -28.99
C ALA A 1111 -13.46 5.83 -27.78
N THR A 1112 -13.54 4.89 -26.82
CA THR A 1112 -12.63 4.87 -25.65
C THR A 1112 -11.18 4.61 -26.05
N ARG A 1113 -10.92 3.64 -26.95
CA ARG A 1113 -9.56 3.39 -27.45
C ARG A 1113 -9.00 4.60 -28.20
N THR A 1114 -9.81 5.26 -29.04
CA THR A 1114 -9.37 6.46 -29.77
C THR A 1114 -9.09 7.63 -28.81
N LEU A 1115 -9.91 7.82 -27.78
CA LEU A 1115 -9.66 8.80 -26.72
C LEU A 1115 -8.34 8.51 -25.98
N ALA A 1116 -8.06 7.25 -25.63
CA ALA A 1116 -6.80 6.85 -25.00
C ALA A 1116 -5.59 7.11 -25.92
N GLU A 1117 -5.68 6.75 -27.21
CA GLU A 1117 -4.64 7.01 -28.20
C GLU A 1117 -4.40 8.52 -28.42
N LEU A 1118 -5.45 9.36 -28.39
CA LEU A 1118 -5.36 10.82 -28.49
C LEU A 1118 -4.69 11.46 -27.27
N VAL A 1119 -5.08 11.06 -26.06
CA VAL A 1119 -4.46 11.59 -24.81
C VAL A 1119 -2.99 11.17 -24.71
N GLN A 1120 -2.65 9.94 -25.11
CA GLN A 1120 -1.27 9.48 -25.17
C GLN A 1120 -0.44 10.28 -26.18
N TRP A 1121 -0.95 10.49 -27.40
CA TRP A 1121 -0.30 11.30 -28.44
C TRP A 1121 -0.11 12.76 -28.00
N TRP A 1122 -1.11 13.35 -27.31
CA TRP A 1122 -1.07 14.71 -26.78
C TRP A 1122 0.11 14.92 -25.81
N PHE A 1123 0.29 14.03 -24.83
CA PHE A 1123 1.43 14.12 -23.92
C PHE A 1123 2.76 13.70 -24.58
N GLY A 1124 2.74 12.78 -25.54
CA GLY A 1124 3.91 12.37 -26.34
C GLY A 1124 4.49 13.47 -27.25
N CYS A 1125 3.78 14.59 -27.44
CA CYS A 1125 4.34 15.78 -28.09
C CYS A 1125 5.40 16.51 -27.23
N LEU A 1126 5.36 16.33 -25.90
CA LEU A 1126 6.38 16.82 -24.97
C LEU A 1126 7.50 15.79 -24.79
N ARG A 1127 8.70 16.28 -24.45
CA ARG A 1127 9.82 15.44 -24.02
C ARG A 1127 9.59 14.85 -22.64
N ASP A 1128 10.19 13.70 -22.36
CA ASP A 1128 10.20 13.11 -21.01
C ASP A 1128 10.73 14.09 -19.95
N GLU A 1129 11.79 14.83 -20.28
CA GLU A 1129 12.41 15.86 -19.43
C GLU A 1129 11.68 17.23 -19.44
N ALA A 1130 10.49 17.36 -20.04
CA ALA A 1130 9.81 18.65 -20.18
C ALA A 1130 9.42 19.28 -18.83
N ASP A 1131 9.57 20.60 -18.74
CA ASP A 1131 9.37 21.39 -17.52
C ASP A 1131 7.97 21.22 -16.93
N GLY A 1132 7.89 21.17 -15.59
CA GLY A 1132 6.64 20.97 -14.83
C GLY A 1132 5.50 21.94 -15.21
N PRO A 1133 5.75 23.25 -15.37
CA PRO A 1133 4.75 24.20 -15.90
C PRO A 1133 4.14 23.80 -17.25
N SER A 1134 4.95 23.24 -18.16
CA SER A 1134 4.55 22.84 -19.51
C SER A 1134 3.67 21.60 -19.49
N ARG A 1135 4.02 20.58 -18.69
CA ARG A 1135 3.14 19.43 -18.39
C ARG A 1135 1.83 19.87 -17.74
N ASN A 1136 1.87 20.82 -16.79
CA ASN A 1136 0.68 21.37 -16.15
C ASN A 1136 -0.26 22.11 -17.12
N ALA A 1137 0.27 22.82 -18.13
CA ALA A 1137 -0.55 23.45 -19.16
C ALA A 1137 -1.25 22.43 -20.06
N MET A 1138 -0.54 21.39 -20.50
CA MET A 1138 -1.13 20.25 -21.23
C MET A 1138 -2.22 19.54 -20.40
N ARG A 1139 -2.00 19.36 -19.08
CA ARG A 1139 -2.99 18.81 -18.14
C ARG A 1139 -4.23 19.70 -18.02
N ASN A 1140 -4.05 21.01 -17.88
CA ASN A 1140 -5.15 21.96 -17.73
C ASN A 1140 -6.01 22.07 -18.99
N MET A 1141 -5.43 21.91 -20.19
CA MET A 1141 -6.17 21.86 -21.44
C MET A 1141 -7.16 20.69 -21.49
N ILE A 1142 -6.71 19.46 -21.22
CA ILE A 1142 -7.60 18.29 -21.20
C ILE A 1142 -8.62 18.40 -20.05
N ARG A 1143 -8.26 18.93 -18.88
CA ARG A 1143 -9.24 19.18 -17.81
C ARG A 1143 -10.33 20.17 -18.22
N ALA A 1144 -9.96 21.23 -18.95
CA ALA A 1144 -10.94 22.16 -19.50
C ALA A 1144 -11.85 21.48 -20.56
N ALA A 1145 -11.29 20.65 -21.44
CA ALA A 1145 -12.05 19.87 -22.42
C ALA A 1145 -13.02 18.85 -21.76
N LEU A 1146 -12.60 18.18 -20.69
CA LEU A 1146 -13.46 17.29 -19.89
C LEU A 1146 -14.60 18.06 -19.20
N ILE A 1147 -14.30 19.21 -18.57
CA ILE A 1147 -15.33 20.06 -17.94
C ILE A 1147 -16.32 20.58 -18.99
N PHE A 1148 -15.85 20.98 -20.17
CA PHE A 1148 -16.69 21.40 -21.30
C PHE A 1148 -17.62 20.26 -21.75
N ALA A 1149 -17.07 19.08 -22.07
CA ALA A 1149 -17.84 17.92 -22.48
C ALA A 1149 -18.84 17.42 -21.41
N SER A 1150 -18.52 17.63 -20.12
CA SER A 1150 -19.34 17.21 -18.96
C SER A 1150 -20.71 17.89 -18.86
N LEU A 1151 -20.88 19.05 -19.50
CA LEU A 1151 -22.11 19.83 -19.45
C LEU A 1151 -23.12 19.36 -20.50
N GLY A 1152 -22.67 18.56 -21.47
CA GLY A 1152 -23.45 18.12 -22.62
C GLY A 1152 -23.74 19.26 -23.60
N ASP A 1153 -24.09 18.91 -24.83
CA ASP A 1153 -24.63 19.92 -25.74
C ASP A 1153 -26.14 20.08 -25.43
N PRO A 1154 -26.63 21.25 -24.97
CA PRO A 1154 -28.06 21.50 -24.77
C PRO A 1154 -28.89 21.35 -26.07
N GLN A 1155 -28.24 21.28 -27.24
CA GLN A 1155 -28.89 20.98 -28.51
C GLN A 1155 -29.27 19.50 -28.69
N GLU A 1156 -28.66 18.56 -27.96
CA GLU A 1156 -29.00 17.13 -28.03
C GLU A 1156 -30.36 16.80 -27.40
N ILE A 1157 -30.88 17.67 -26.52
CA ILE A 1157 -32.11 17.41 -25.78
C ILE A 1157 -33.34 17.85 -26.59
N VAL A 1158 -34.04 16.87 -27.14
CA VAL A 1158 -35.36 17.03 -27.74
C VAL A 1158 -36.38 17.22 -26.62
N ARG A 1159 -37.14 18.32 -26.67
CA ARG A 1159 -38.22 18.63 -25.72
C ARG A 1159 -39.45 19.10 -26.47
N GLY A 1160 -40.63 18.71 -26.01
CA GLY A 1160 -41.88 19.10 -26.66
C GLY A 1160 -43.11 18.80 -25.82
N LYS A 1161 -44.28 18.89 -26.46
CA LYS A 1161 -45.59 18.56 -25.89
C LYS A 1161 -46.39 17.72 -26.86
N VAL A 1162 -47.35 16.96 -26.33
CA VAL A 1162 -48.36 16.29 -27.14
C VAL A 1162 -49.20 17.34 -27.88
N LEU A 1163 -49.20 17.29 -29.21
CA LEU A 1163 -49.96 18.21 -30.07
C LEU A 1163 -51.35 17.64 -30.36
N LEU A 1164 -51.41 16.34 -30.67
CA LEU A 1164 -52.63 15.58 -30.86
C LEU A 1164 -52.50 14.28 -30.05
N PRO A 1165 -53.33 14.04 -29.01
CA PRO A 1165 -53.30 12.79 -28.26
C PRO A 1165 -53.93 11.64 -29.06
N PRO A 1166 -53.56 10.37 -28.80
CA PRO A 1166 -54.17 9.22 -29.45
C PRO A 1166 -55.60 8.98 -28.92
N GLY A 1167 -56.47 8.42 -29.76
CA GLY A 1167 -57.86 8.12 -29.40
C GLY A 1167 -58.02 6.94 -28.42
N ARG A 1168 -56.97 6.10 -28.29
CA ARG A 1168 -56.84 5.01 -27.32
C ARG A 1168 -55.37 4.95 -26.86
N VAL A 1169 -55.14 4.43 -25.66
CA VAL A 1169 -53.78 4.25 -25.12
C VAL A 1169 -53.44 2.78 -25.18
N GLY A 1170 -52.40 2.41 -25.93
CA GLY A 1170 -51.99 1.04 -26.17
C GLY A 1170 -50.65 0.97 -26.92
N LEU A 1171 -50.03 -0.21 -26.94
CA LEU A 1171 -48.76 -0.42 -27.63
C LEU A 1171 -48.98 -0.36 -29.16
N GLY A 1172 -48.08 0.31 -29.87
CA GLY A 1172 -48.18 0.58 -31.30
C GLY A 1172 -49.09 1.76 -31.68
N GLU A 1173 -49.85 2.34 -30.76
CA GLU A 1173 -50.72 3.50 -31.05
C GLU A 1173 -49.91 4.73 -31.45
N ARG A 1174 -50.41 5.46 -32.45
CA ARG A 1174 -49.71 6.56 -33.13
C ARG A 1174 -50.33 7.92 -32.79
N PHE A 1175 -49.49 8.90 -32.47
CA PHE A 1175 -49.94 10.25 -32.18
C PHE A 1175 -48.90 11.32 -32.57
N ARG A 1176 -49.24 12.60 -32.40
CA ARG A 1176 -48.39 13.72 -32.85
C ARG A 1176 -47.92 14.58 -31.71
N VAL A 1177 -46.63 14.91 -31.73
CA VAL A 1177 -45.93 15.71 -30.72
C VAL A 1177 -45.26 16.91 -31.40
N LYS A 1178 -45.36 18.10 -30.78
CA LYS A 1178 -44.63 19.28 -31.24
C LYS A 1178 -43.35 19.40 -30.42
N LEU A 1179 -42.22 19.17 -31.10
CA LEU A 1179 -40.88 19.15 -30.52
C LEU A 1179 -40.15 20.47 -30.84
N ASN A 1180 -39.14 20.80 -30.05
CA ASN A 1180 -38.26 21.96 -30.23
C ASN A 1180 -37.30 21.83 -31.43
N ARG A 1181 -37.05 20.59 -31.88
CA ARG A 1181 -36.04 20.20 -32.88
C ARG A 1181 -36.56 19.03 -33.71
N ALA A 1182 -35.92 18.74 -34.83
CA ALA A 1182 -36.22 17.60 -35.70
C ALA A 1182 -35.42 16.35 -35.29
N PRO A 1183 -36.02 15.32 -34.68
CA PRO A 1183 -35.37 14.04 -34.46
C PRO A 1183 -35.38 13.17 -35.72
N GLN A 1184 -34.42 12.24 -35.81
CA GLN A 1184 -34.43 11.22 -36.86
C GLN A 1184 -35.47 10.11 -36.57
N PRO A 1185 -36.02 9.45 -37.60
CA PRO A 1185 -36.80 8.23 -37.44
C PRO A 1185 -36.07 7.14 -36.63
N GLY A 1186 -36.78 6.51 -35.70
CA GLY A 1186 -36.26 5.48 -34.80
C GLY A 1186 -35.55 6.00 -33.55
N VAL A 1187 -35.57 7.31 -33.27
CA VAL A 1187 -35.17 7.87 -31.97
C VAL A 1187 -36.20 7.53 -30.89
N LYS A 1188 -35.74 7.08 -29.71
CA LYS A 1188 -36.56 6.82 -28.52
C LYS A 1188 -36.81 8.15 -27.77
N LEU A 1189 -38.06 8.43 -27.42
CA LEU A 1189 -38.48 9.57 -26.60
C LEU A 1189 -39.30 9.06 -25.39
N GLN A 1190 -39.32 9.81 -24.30
CA GLN A 1190 -40.13 9.51 -23.11
C GLN A 1190 -41.28 10.52 -22.99
N LEU A 1191 -42.48 10.01 -22.75
CA LEU A 1191 -43.66 10.79 -22.37
C LEU A 1191 -43.64 10.98 -20.85
N LEU A 1192 -43.71 12.23 -20.40
CA LEU A 1192 -43.69 12.60 -18.99
C LEU A 1192 -45.08 13.06 -18.53
N ASP A 1193 -45.52 12.52 -17.39
CA ASP A 1193 -46.70 13.00 -16.66
C ASP A 1193 -46.49 14.44 -16.13
N LEU A 1194 -47.57 15.10 -15.69
CA LEU A 1194 -47.55 16.39 -15.00
C LEU A 1194 -46.57 16.41 -13.80
N ASN A 1195 -46.36 15.26 -13.15
CA ASN A 1195 -45.39 15.08 -12.07
C ASN A 1195 -43.95 14.77 -12.53
N GLN A 1196 -43.64 14.96 -13.83
CA GLN A 1196 -42.36 14.64 -14.49
C GLN A 1196 -41.93 13.16 -14.44
N GLN A 1197 -42.86 12.24 -14.12
CA GLN A 1197 -42.62 10.80 -14.13
C GLN A 1197 -42.78 10.22 -15.54
N VAL A 1198 -41.97 9.22 -15.91
CA VAL A 1198 -42.09 8.53 -17.20
C VAL A 1198 -43.39 7.72 -17.24
N ALA A 1199 -44.27 8.06 -18.16
CA ALA A 1199 -45.56 7.44 -18.36
C ALA A 1199 -45.57 6.40 -19.49
N ALA A 1200 -44.80 6.67 -20.55
CA ALA A 1200 -44.66 5.81 -21.73
C ALA A 1200 -43.32 6.08 -22.44
N GLU A 1201 -42.81 5.06 -23.15
CA GLU A 1201 -41.70 5.19 -24.07
C GLU A 1201 -42.24 5.17 -25.51
N LEU A 1202 -41.70 6.06 -26.32
CA LEU A 1202 -42.16 6.36 -27.67
C LEU A 1202 -41.01 6.16 -28.66
N THR A 1203 -41.31 5.81 -29.90
CA THR A 1203 -40.36 5.96 -31.01
C THR A 1203 -40.87 6.96 -32.03
N VAL A 1204 -39.97 7.81 -32.53
CA VAL A 1204 -40.20 8.65 -33.70
C VAL A 1204 -40.39 7.75 -34.92
N GLU A 1205 -41.50 7.90 -35.63
CA GLU A 1205 -41.72 7.24 -36.92
C GLU A 1205 -41.33 8.15 -38.08
N ASP A 1206 -41.74 9.43 -38.01
CA ASP A 1206 -41.58 10.41 -39.08
C ASP A 1206 -41.58 11.84 -38.50
N HIS A 1207 -40.93 12.78 -39.20
CA HIS A 1207 -40.84 14.18 -38.79
C HIS A 1207 -41.29 15.13 -39.90
N SER A 1208 -42.37 15.87 -39.62
CA SER A 1208 -42.87 16.97 -40.46
C SER A 1208 -42.59 18.31 -39.76
N PRO A 1209 -42.31 19.42 -40.47
CA PRO A 1209 -41.89 20.69 -39.87
C PRO A 1209 -42.85 21.26 -38.80
N ASP A 1210 -44.15 20.95 -38.86
CA ASP A 1210 -45.13 21.37 -37.84
C ASP A 1210 -45.28 20.38 -36.66
N SER A 1211 -44.99 19.09 -36.87
CA SER A 1211 -45.24 18.01 -35.90
C SER A 1211 -44.47 16.73 -36.21
N THR A 1212 -43.96 16.08 -35.16
CA THR A 1212 -43.35 14.74 -35.26
C THR A 1212 -44.40 13.67 -34.99
N GLN A 1213 -44.41 12.59 -35.76
CA GLN A 1213 -45.24 11.41 -35.51
C GLN A 1213 -44.47 10.40 -34.66
N VAL A 1214 -45.12 9.93 -33.59
CA VAL A 1214 -44.55 8.98 -32.63
C VAL A 1214 -45.51 7.82 -32.40
N SER A 1215 -44.95 6.63 -32.18
CA SER A 1215 -45.68 5.42 -31.76
C SER A 1215 -45.28 5.01 -30.35
N ILE A 1216 -46.23 4.46 -29.58
CA ILE A 1216 -45.97 3.94 -28.22
C ILE A 1216 -45.27 2.59 -28.32
N VAL A 1217 -44.05 2.47 -27.79
CA VAL A 1217 -43.30 1.21 -27.72
C VAL A 1217 -43.50 0.49 -26.39
N ASN A 1218 -43.56 1.25 -25.30
CA ASN A 1218 -43.72 0.73 -23.94
C ASN A 1218 -44.63 1.68 -23.15
N LEU A 1219 -45.41 1.15 -22.20
CA LEU A 1219 -46.38 1.92 -21.43
C LEU A 1219 -46.21 1.65 -19.93
N VAL A 1220 -45.43 2.50 -19.27
CA VAL A 1220 -45.04 2.36 -17.86
C VAL A 1220 -46.24 2.57 -16.92
N GLN A 1221 -47.20 3.42 -17.31
CA GLN A 1221 -48.41 3.71 -16.53
C GLN A 1221 -49.68 3.24 -17.28
N PRO A 1222 -50.25 2.05 -16.97
CA PRO A 1222 -51.35 1.45 -17.75
C PRO A 1222 -52.70 2.19 -17.66
N ALA A 1223 -52.83 3.22 -16.83
CA ALA A 1223 -54.06 3.97 -16.62
C ALA A 1223 -53.98 5.46 -17.03
N ILE A 1224 -52.86 5.93 -17.61
CA ILE A 1224 -52.69 7.36 -17.92
C ILE A 1224 -53.58 7.80 -19.10
N LYS A 1225 -54.21 8.97 -18.96
CA LYS A 1225 -54.92 9.65 -20.06
C LYS A 1225 -53.96 10.63 -20.75
N ILE A 1226 -53.43 10.23 -21.92
CA ILE A 1226 -52.54 11.08 -22.71
C ILE A 1226 -53.29 12.35 -23.15
N ASN A 1227 -52.77 13.52 -22.77
CA ASN A 1227 -53.37 14.83 -23.07
C ASN A 1227 -52.29 15.82 -23.55
N THR A 1228 -52.71 17.02 -24.00
CA THR A 1228 -51.80 18.05 -24.55
C THR A 1228 -50.95 18.81 -23.52
N GLN A 1229 -51.15 18.53 -22.23
CA GLN A 1229 -50.33 19.08 -21.14
C GLN A 1229 -49.09 18.23 -20.85
N LEU A 1230 -49.11 16.94 -21.25
CA LEU A 1230 -47.97 16.04 -21.10
C LEU A 1230 -46.76 16.51 -21.92
N ALA A 1231 -45.59 16.44 -21.28
CA ALA A 1231 -44.33 16.79 -21.91
C ALA A 1231 -43.70 15.56 -22.58
N VAL A 1232 -42.90 15.79 -23.60
CA VAL A 1232 -42.11 14.74 -24.28
C VAL A 1232 -40.65 15.16 -24.25
N VAL A 1233 -39.77 14.27 -23.81
CA VAL A 1233 -38.34 14.52 -23.67
C VAL A 1233 -37.55 13.33 -24.20
N GLY A 1234 -36.45 13.57 -24.91
CA GLY A 1234 -35.51 12.53 -25.30
C GLY A 1234 -34.18 13.11 -25.78
N ASN A 1235 -33.24 12.26 -26.11
CA ASN A 1235 -31.98 12.65 -26.74
C ASN A 1235 -32.10 12.45 -28.27
N LEU A 1236 -31.50 13.32 -29.08
CA LEU A 1236 -31.39 13.13 -30.54
C LEU A 1236 -30.66 11.82 -30.90
N ARG A 1237 -29.80 11.30 -30.01
CA ARG A 1237 -29.07 10.06 -30.21
C ARG A 1237 -29.96 8.84 -30.08
N LYS A 1238 -29.84 7.95 -31.07
CA LYS A 1238 -30.41 6.61 -31.05
C LYS A 1238 -29.65 5.73 -30.06
N GLN A 1239 -30.12 5.65 -28.82
CA GLN A 1239 -29.79 4.56 -27.90
C GLN A 1239 -30.14 3.24 -28.61
N ARG A 1240 -29.11 2.48 -29.01
CA ARG A 1240 -29.25 1.17 -29.64
C ARG A 1240 -29.92 0.21 -28.64
#